data_AF-A0A9X3X066-F1
#
_entry.id   AF-A0A9X3X066-F1
#
_cell.length_a   1.000
_cell.length_b   1.000
_cell.length_c   1.000
_cell.angle_alpha   90.00
_cell.angle_beta   90.00
_cell.angle_gamma   90.00
#
_symmetry.space_group_name_H-M   'P 1'
#
loop_
_entity.id
_entity.type
_entity.pdbx_description
1 polymer ?
#
loop_
_entity_poly.entity_id
_entity_poly.type
_entity_poly.pdbx_seq_one_letter_code
_entity_poly.pdbx_strand_id
1 'polypeptide(L)'
;MALTLPLATMAAGCSDENPSTNTTSTSNTGGAGGQGGVGGQGGEGGAGGQGGVGGQGGTGGQGGQGGGGGGGGAPSGVVIECPGEPLTPPAEGTCTVVKQGTTGTILRGTVLAPDQTFHRGELALDKTGSVACVDCDCSASPAAADPTIIECADGVISPGLINAHDHIGFANNPPKAHDGIRYTHRHQWRKGAPGLPKISVAGGASGDVVRFAELRFLMSGATSTLGAGGQAGLLRNLDVQGRSEGLPTPPADSDTFPLGDSGGLMLESGCNYPSPTLATAIADIEAYVPHVSEGIDQAAHNEITCQISGANDIVQPQTAIVHAIGFNADDFGEMRKDFSTVVWSPRSNVDLYGNTASVTLLDTLGVPIALGTDWVASGSMNLLRELRCADELNTLHYDGHFSDQELWRMVTTNAALAAGAGDIVGMLKPGYVADVTIFDGKDRKDHRAVIGAGVEDVVLVMRGGKVLYGDDALVADPGVGGGDCETLPVCGRAKRACVAKDLNGITLNQIRTAGEAFYPLFFCNDQTPSLEPSCVPWRTEYANGITAEDDDGDGIANDADNCPKIFNPIRPLDQGAQADIDGDKIGDVCDACPFDANDTCTALDANDIDADGVPNGGDNCPEAANTDQADADADGHGDVCDPCAEPNFGTPVCPPKPTLIEVIRNPAHPEHPAAGSTVAIKDVYVTAIRPNTGNSRGFYVQDTSLKPFSGIFVFTGSTAPQVQLGNRVSVTGKYEEYFGLGEITNAITTVDDPGTTLPFGPIDVAEPATIATNGMFAEGYESMLVRVVNVAITVVNSDAPGDYDEFTVTGNLRVDDQITDAALNMGLNNTCAVGSQFTSITGVHGYSFNNFKLMPRSKADVVFVGCDPFVP
;
A
#
# COMPACT_ATOMS: atom_id res chain seq x y z
N MET A 1 -49.85 5.29 -34.59
CA MET A 1 -49.53 3.87 -34.86
C MET A 1 -48.67 3.43 -33.67
N ALA A 2 -49.21 2.96 -32.54
CA ALA A 2 -49.85 1.65 -32.29
C ALA A 2 -48.94 0.52 -32.83
N LEU A 3 -48.37 -0.40 -32.05
CA LEU A 3 -48.91 -1.14 -30.90
C LEU A 3 -47.81 -1.63 -29.92
N THR A 4 -48.27 -1.96 -28.71
CA THR A 4 -47.63 -2.50 -27.50
C THR A 4 -47.75 -4.04 -27.34
N LEU A 5 -46.91 -4.59 -26.44
CA LEU A 5 -47.05 -5.82 -25.57
C LEU A 5 -46.86 -7.23 -26.18
N PRO A 6 -46.62 -8.33 -25.38
CA PRO A 6 -46.26 -8.47 -23.95
C PRO A 6 -45.20 -9.56 -23.57
N LEU A 7 -44.89 -9.62 -22.25
CA LEU A 7 -44.27 -10.72 -21.47
C LEU A 7 -45.10 -12.03 -21.45
N ALA A 8 -44.42 -13.18 -21.28
CA ALA A 8 -44.91 -14.32 -20.48
C ALA A 8 -43.80 -15.32 -20.10
N THR A 9 -43.81 -15.72 -18.82
CA THR A 9 -43.10 -16.79 -18.10
C THR A 9 -43.42 -18.20 -18.60
N MET A 10 -42.49 -19.18 -18.46
CA MET A 10 -42.82 -20.59 -18.20
C MET A 10 -41.74 -21.33 -17.40
N ALA A 11 -42.19 -21.94 -16.30
CA ALA A 11 -41.53 -23.04 -15.60
C ALA A 11 -41.90 -24.38 -16.26
N ALA A 12 -40.98 -25.34 -16.24
CA ALA A 12 -41.28 -26.74 -16.48
C ALA A 12 -40.31 -27.62 -15.67
N GLY A 13 -40.85 -28.39 -14.74
CA GLY A 13 -40.17 -29.51 -14.11
C GLY A 13 -40.26 -30.77 -14.97
N CYS A 14 -39.31 -31.68 -14.78
CA CYS A 14 -39.44 -33.09 -15.11
C CYS A 14 -38.93 -33.91 -13.93
N SER A 15 -39.84 -34.71 -13.39
CA SER A 15 -39.69 -35.79 -12.43
C SER A 15 -39.09 -37.04 -13.07
N ASP A 16 -38.34 -37.83 -12.31
CA ASP A 16 -38.33 -39.29 -12.45
C ASP A 16 -38.03 -40.01 -11.11
N GLU A 17 -38.74 -41.13 -10.97
CA GLU A 17 -39.00 -42.03 -9.83
C GLU A 17 -37.80 -42.97 -9.47
N ASN A 18 -37.37 -43.13 -8.20
CA ASN A 18 -37.82 -44.10 -7.15
C ASN A 18 -36.75 -45.22 -6.90
N PRO A 19 -36.85 -46.11 -5.88
CA PRO A 19 -36.70 -45.96 -4.42
C PRO A 19 -35.60 -46.84 -3.77
N SER A 20 -35.26 -46.59 -2.50
CA SER A 20 -35.15 -47.70 -1.52
C SER A 20 -35.33 -47.29 -0.05
N THR A 21 -36.29 -47.98 0.58
CA THR A 21 -36.38 -48.44 1.99
C THR A 21 -36.47 -47.45 3.15
N ASN A 22 -37.73 -47.19 3.54
CA ASN A 22 -38.34 -47.41 4.87
C ASN A 22 -37.42 -47.80 6.04
N THR A 23 -37.48 -47.03 7.13
CA THR A 23 -38.08 -47.52 8.40
C THR A 23 -38.47 -46.36 9.32
N THR A 24 -39.67 -46.47 9.85
CA THR A 24 -40.39 -45.62 10.79
C THR A 24 -40.08 -45.97 12.25
N SER A 25 -40.07 -44.98 13.15
CA SER A 25 -40.82 -44.98 14.44
C SER A 25 -40.46 -43.69 15.21
N THR A 26 -41.33 -42.69 15.27
CA THR A 26 -42.34 -42.41 16.33
C THR A 26 -41.79 -42.33 17.77
N SER A 27 -41.68 -41.09 18.24
CA SER A 27 -42.21 -40.54 19.50
C SER A 27 -42.41 -41.49 20.70
N ASN A 28 -41.86 -41.12 21.87
CA ASN A 28 -42.69 -41.10 23.07
C ASN A 28 -42.16 -40.17 24.17
N THR A 29 -43.15 -39.60 24.85
CA THR A 29 -43.14 -38.68 25.99
C THR A 29 -42.79 -39.34 27.32
N GLY A 30 -42.29 -38.53 28.28
CA GLY A 30 -42.82 -38.51 29.65
C GLY A 30 -41.86 -38.77 30.81
N GLY A 31 -41.82 -37.83 31.76
CA GLY A 31 -42.02 -38.16 33.19
C GLY A 31 -40.87 -37.91 34.19
N ALA A 32 -40.90 -36.72 34.80
CA ALA A 32 -40.86 -36.42 36.24
C ALA A 32 -39.90 -37.15 37.23
N GLY A 33 -39.19 -36.34 38.02
CA GLY A 33 -39.16 -36.46 39.49
C GLY A 33 -37.79 -36.61 40.16
N GLY A 34 -37.49 -35.75 41.14
CA GLY A 34 -36.44 -36.03 42.15
C GLY A 34 -35.88 -34.83 42.90
N GLN A 35 -36.42 -34.55 44.10
CA GLN A 35 -35.90 -33.60 45.10
C GLN A 35 -34.68 -34.14 45.88
N GLY A 36 -33.88 -33.21 46.42
CA GLY A 36 -33.02 -33.35 47.61
C GLY A 36 -31.72 -32.56 47.44
N GLY A 37 -31.30 -31.60 48.26
CA GLY A 37 -31.65 -31.23 49.63
C GLY A 37 -30.42 -31.30 50.53
N VAL A 38 -30.07 -30.17 51.18
CA VAL A 38 -29.16 -29.98 52.34
C VAL A 38 -27.66 -29.97 51.99
N GLY A 39 -26.80 -29.01 52.38
CA GLY A 39 -26.82 -27.99 53.43
C GLY A 39 -25.60 -28.21 54.35
N GLY A 40 -24.69 -27.23 54.46
CA GLY A 40 -23.51 -27.32 55.34
C GLY A 40 -22.75 -25.99 55.46
N GLN A 41 -23.02 -25.28 56.56
CA GLN A 41 -22.31 -24.08 57.02
C GLN A 41 -20.98 -24.44 57.72
N GLY A 42 -20.05 -23.47 57.73
CA GLY A 42 -19.33 -23.11 58.95
C GLY A 42 -17.81 -22.98 58.84
N GLY A 43 -17.28 -21.82 59.23
CA GLY A 43 -15.86 -21.66 59.57
C GLY A 43 -15.35 -20.22 59.59
N GLU A 44 -15.56 -19.52 60.71
CA GLU A 44 -14.98 -18.21 61.04
C GLU A 44 -13.49 -18.26 61.44
N GLY A 45 -12.83 -17.09 61.32
CA GLY A 45 -11.73 -16.63 62.19
C GLY A 45 -10.35 -16.58 61.52
N GLY A 46 -9.54 -15.52 61.60
CA GLY A 46 -9.58 -14.27 62.35
C GLY A 46 -8.14 -13.73 62.53
N ALA A 47 -8.02 -12.41 62.68
CA ALA A 47 -6.84 -11.61 63.10
C ALA A 47 -5.62 -11.59 62.15
N GLY A 48 -4.89 -10.49 61.95
CA GLY A 48 -4.87 -9.15 62.53
C GLY A 48 -3.45 -8.56 62.33
N GLY A 49 -3.31 -7.25 62.11
CA GLY A 49 -1.98 -6.62 62.08
C GLY A 49 -1.96 -5.21 61.47
N GLN A 50 -2.06 -4.19 62.32
CA GLN A 50 -1.83 -2.78 61.98
C GLN A 50 -0.33 -2.46 61.79
N GLY A 51 -0.04 -1.57 60.84
CA GLY A 51 0.78 -0.38 61.10
C GLY A 51 2.12 -0.28 60.37
N GLY A 52 2.31 0.83 59.63
CA GLY A 52 3.65 1.39 59.38
C GLY A 52 3.85 2.08 58.03
N VAL A 53 3.75 3.40 58.04
CA VAL A 53 4.02 4.36 56.94
C VAL A 53 5.50 4.38 56.53
N GLY A 54 5.79 4.53 55.22
CA GLY A 54 6.89 5.39 54.74
C GLY A 54 7.77 4.87 53.59
N GLY A 55 7.64 5.50 52.41
CA GLY A 55 8.80 6.02 51.67
C GLY A 55 9.35 5.27 50.43
N GLN A 56 9.27 5.98 49.29
CA GLN A 56 10.22 6.02 48.15
C GLN A 56 10.30 4.85 47.16
N GLY A 57 9.86 5.16 45.93
CA GLY A 57 10.57 5.04 44.65
C GLY A 57 11.52 3.85 44.41
N GLY A 58 11.15 3.01 43.46
CA GLY A 58 12.05 2.01 42.86
C GLY A 58 11.41 1.33 41.66
N THR A 59 11.98 1.59 40.49
CA THR A 59 11.77 0.93 39.21
C THR A 59 12.15 -0.57 39.26
N GLY A 60 11.35 -1.41 38.61
CA GLY A 60 11.61 -2.82 38.29
C GLY A 60 10.26 -3.50 37.98
N GLY A 61 10.01 -4.15 36.85
CA GLY A 61 10.91 -4.95 36.02
C GLY A 61 10.90 -6.40 36.52
N GLN A 62 9.80 -7.12 36.30
CA GLN A 62 9.62 -8.59 36.35
C GLN A 62 8.16 -8.86 35.95
N GLY A 63 7.85 -9.54 34.84
CA GLY A 63 8.18 -10.93 34.60
C GLY A 63 6.99 -11.81 35.04
N GLY A 64 5.88 -11.74 34.31
CA GLY A 64 4.66 -12.50 34.59
C GLY A 64 4.83 -13.97 34.19
N GLN A 65 4.84 -14.87 35.17
CA GLN A 65 4.64 -16.29 34.96
C GLN A 65 3.13 -16.58 34.89
N GLY A 66 2.73 -17.27 33.82
CA GLY A 66 1.36 -17.60 33.52
C GLY A 66 0.64 -18.44 34.58
N GLY A 67 -0.64 -18.14 34.75
CA GLY A 67 -1.65 -19.01 35.33
C GLY A 67 -2.77 -19.15 34.31
N GLY A 68 -3.03 -20.37 33.85
CA GLY A 68 -3.99 -20.66 32.80
C GLY A 68 -5.45 -20.52 33.24
N GLY A 69 -6.22 -19.88 32.36
CA GLY A 69 -7.67 -19.99 32.22
C GLY A 69 -7.96 -19.90 30.72
N GLY A 70 -8.71 -20.86 30.17
CA GLY A 70 -8.90 -21.00 28.74
C GLY A 70 -9.84 -19.94 28.18
N GLY A 71 -9.32 -19.14 27.25
CA GLY A 71 -10.04 -18.40 26.22
C GLY A 71 -9.28 -18.68 24.91
N GLY A 72 -10.01 -19.01 23.85
CA GLY A 72 -9.44 -19.43 22.57
C GLY A 72 -8.78 -18.26 21.83
N GLY A 73 -7.57 -17.88 22.23
CA GLY A 73 -6.74 -16.98 21.42
C GLY A 73 -6.42 -17.65 20.07
N ALA A 74 -6.69 -16.92 18.99
CA ALA A 74 -6.26 -17.28 17.64
C ALA A 74 -4.77 -17.67 17.63
N PRO A 75 -4.34 -18.62 16.78
CA PRO A 75 -2.95 -19.04 16.77
C PRO A 75 -2.07 -17.85 16.39
N SER A 76 -1.22 -17.40 17.33
CA SER A 76 -0.08 -16.55 17.03
C SER A 76 0.66 -17.11 15.81
N GLY A 77 0.98 -16.26 14.83
CA GLY A 77 1.62 -16.64 13.57
C GLY A 77 2.82 -17.59 13.76
N VAL A 78 3.05 -18.46 12.78
CA VAL A 78 4.06 -19.51 12.91
C VAL A 78 5.46 -18.89 12.87
N VAL A 79 6.21 -19.02 13.96
CA VAL A 79 7.63 -18.61 14.00
C VAL A 79 8.50 -19.68 13.34
N ILE A 80 9.27 -19.29 12.34
CA ILE A 80 10.19 -20.12 11.57
C ILE A 80 11.63 -19.70 11.90
N GLU A 81 12.40 -20.62 12.47
CA GLU A 81 13.82 -20.43 12.74
C GLU A 81 14.65 -20.82 11.52
N CYS A 82 15.09 -19.84 10.73
CA CYS A 82 15.84 -20.10 9.52
C CYS A 82 17.25 -20.66 9.83
N PRO A 83 17.75 -21.60 9.02
CA PRO A 83 19.06 -22.20 9.22
C PRO A 83 20.19 -21.20 8.98
N GLY A 84 21.31 -21.36 9.69
CA GLY A 84 22.48 -20.51 9.55
C GLY A 84 23.02 -20.04 10.89
N GLU A 85 24.20 -19.43 10.86
CA GLU A 85 24.78 -18.78 12.04
C GLU A 85 24.05 -17.45 12.33
N PRO A 86 23.98 -17.02 13.60
CA PRO A 86 23.42 -15.73 13.94
C PRO A 86 24.12 -14.58 13.19
N LEU A 87 23.33 -13.63 12.69
CA LEU A 87 23.85 -12.40 12.11
C LEU A 87 24.63 -11.62 13.18
N THR A 88 25.73 -10.98 12.78
CA THR A 88 26.54 -10.18 13.70
C THR A 88 26.02 -8.74 13.71
N PRO A 89 25.60 -8.18 14.87
CA PRO A 89 25.20 -6.78 14.95
C PRO A 89 26.34 -5.85 14.52
N PRO A 90 26.04 -4.77 13.78
CA PRO A 90 27.07 -3.80 13.40
C PRO A 90 27.61 -3.07 14.63
N ALA A 91 28.79 -2.43 14.48
CA ALA A 91 29.40 -1.66 15.55
C ALA A 91 28.55 -0.43 15.96
N GLU A 92 27.80 0.13 15.00
CA GLU A 92 26.88 1.25 15.18
C GLU A 92 25.60 0.98 14.35
N GLY A 93 24.43 1.36 14.88
CA GLY A 93 23.13 1.14 14.24
C GLY A 93 22.59 -0.29 14.38
N THR A 94 21.51 -0.58 13.65
CA THR A 94 20.84 -1.90 13.67
C THR A 94 21.17 -2.75 12.44
N CYS A 95 21.42 -2.10 11.29
CA CYS A 95 21.67 -2.77 10.02
C CYS A 95 22.99 -2.32 9.38
N THR A 96 23.60 -3.19 8.57
CA THR A 96 24.78 -2.85 7.78
C THR A 96 24.69 -3.44 6.38
N VAL A 97 25.22 -2.71 5.39
CA VAL A 97 25.44 -3.23 4.05
C VAL A 97 26.68 -4.12 4.07
N VAL A 98 26.52 -5.40 3.74
CA VAL A 98 27.64 -6.37 3.70
C VAL A 98 28.10 -6.68 2.28
N LYS A 99 27.25 -6.40 1.29
CA LYS A 99 27.54 -6.55 -0.13
C LYS A 99 26.74 -5.50 -0.90
N GLN A 100 27.35 -4.88 -1.91
CA GLN A 100 26.63 -4.12 -2.94
C GLN A 100 26.47 -4.98 -4.19
N GLY A 101 25.33 -4.87 -4.86
CA GLY A 101 25.03 -5.66 -6.04
C GLY A 101 24.26 -4.89 -7.11
N THR A 102 23.92 -5.61 -8.17
CA THR A 102 23.34 -5.07 -9.41
C THR A 102 22.06 -5.75 -9.86
N THR A 103 21.42 -6.65 -9.10
CA THR A 103 20.16 -7.31 -9.53
C THR A 103 18.95 -6.95 -8.67
N GLY A 104 19.14 -6.74 -7.38
CA GLY A 104 18.09 -6.46 -6.40
C GLY A 104 18.69 -6.19 -5.02
N THR A 105 17.84 -6.21 -3.99
CA THR A 105 18.26 -6.03 -2.59
C THR A 105 17.75 -7.21 -1.76
N ILE A 106 18.61 -7.81 -0.93
CA ILE A 106 18.21 -8.77 0.09
C ILE A 106 18.34 -8.10 1.46
N LEU A 107 17.25 -8.07 2.21
CA LEU A 107 17.25 -7.72 3.63
C LEU A 107 17.25 -9.02 4.45
N ARG A 108 18.19 -9.15 5.39
CA ARG A 108 18.26 -10.30 6.31
C ARG A 108 18.02 -9.84 7.74
N GLY A 109 17.08 -10.48 8.44
CA GLY A 109 16.72 -10.12 9.80
C GLY A 109 15.56 -10.96 10.32
N THR A 110 14.77 -10.41 11.23
CA THR A 110 13.45 -11.00 11.55
C THR A 110 12.44 -10.45 10.54
N VAL A 111 11.87 -11.29 9.68
CA VAL A 111 10.90 -10.86 8.66
C VAL A 111 9.48 -11.20 9.10
N LEU A 112 8.63 -10.17 9.19
CA LEU A 112 7.20 -10.31 9.48
C LEU A 112 6.44 -10.49 8.16
N ALA A 113 6.27 -11.75 7.75
CA ALA A 113 5.36 -12.12 6.68
C ALA A 113 3.90 -12.17 7.24
N PRO A 114 2.87 -12.22 6.38
CA PRO A 114 1.48 -12.05 6.83
C PRO A 114 1.04 -13.01 7.95
N ASP A 115 1.41 -14.29 7.85
CA ASP A 115 1.04 -15.34 8.83
C ASP A 115 2.25 -16.07 9.44
N GLN A 116 3.46 -15.63 9.09
CA GLN A 116 4.71 -16.27 9.50
C GLN A 116 5.74 -15.23 9.93
N THR A 117 6.52 -15.57 10.94
CA THR A 117 7.68 -14.77 11.36
C THR A 117 8.95 -15.55 11.09
N PHE A 118 9.79 -15.07 10.18
CA PHE A 118 11.05 -15.73 9.83
C PHE A 118 12.20 -15.12 10.63
N HIS A 119 12.69 -15.82 11.64
CA HIS A 119 13.92 -15.45 12.34
C HIS A 119 15.12 -15.78 11.47
N ARG A 120 15.96 -14.77 11.19
CA ARG A 120 17.06 -14.85 10.21
C ARG A 120 16.53 -15.15 8.79
N GLY A 121 15.32 -14.69 8.48
CA GLY A 121 14.73 -14.77 7.16
C GLY A 121 15.35 -13.79 6.19
N GLU A 122 14.99 -13.96 4.92
CA GLU A 122 15.36 -13.11 3.79
C GLU A 122 14.11 -12.49 3.16
N LEU A 123 14.18 -11.18 2.90
CA LEU A 123 13.26 -10.47 2.02
C LEU A 123 14.06 -10.02 0.78
N ALA A 124 13.75 -10.58 -0.38
CA ALA A 124 14.34 -10.17 -1.64
C ALA A 124 13.43 -9.18 -2.36
N LEU A 125 14.00 -8.02 -2.72
CA LEU A 125 13.36 -6.96 -3.48
C LEU A 125 14.00 -6.87 -4.85
N ASP A 126 13.19 -6.80 -5.90
CA ASP A 126 13.71 -6.55 -7.24
C ASP A 126 13.99 -5.06 -7.48
N LYS A 127 14.49 -4.74 -8.67
CA LYS A 127 14.77 -3.35 -9.08
C LYS A 127 13.54 -2.56 -9.48
N THR A 128 12.43 -3.21 -9.76
CA THR A 128 11.17 -2.54 -10.08
C THR A 128 10.46 -2.04 -8.83
N GLY A 129 10.92 -2.47 -7.65
CA GLY A 129 10.36 -2.06 -6.37
C GLY A 129 9.26 -3.00 -5.90
N SER A 130 9.32 -4.28 -6.29
CA SER A 130 8.42 -5.34 -5.86
C SER A 130 9.16 -6.36 -4.98
N VAL A 131 8.40 -7.01 -4.11
CA VAL A 131 8.83 -8.15 -3.30
C VAL A 131 8.93 -9.36 -4.22
N ALA A 132 10.14 -9.91 -4.35
CA ALA A 132 10.43 -11.04 -5.22
C ALA A 132 10.46 -12.38 -4.45
N CYS A 133 10.71 -12.35 -3.13
CA CYS A 133 10.71 -13.54 -2.27
C CYS A 133 10.69 -13.14 -0.79
N VAL A 134 10.00 -13.94 0.03
CA VAL A 134 10.05 -13.92 1.49
C VAL A 134 10.16 -15.36 1.97
N ASP A 135 11.34 -15.76 2.47
CA ASP A 135 11.60 -17.12 2.92
C ASP A 135 12.89 -17.16 3.77
N CYS A 136 13.28 -18.32 4.26
CA CYS A 136 14.60 -18.57 4.82
C CYS A 136 15.74 -18.54 3.78
N ASP A 137 15.44 -18.76 2.51
CA ASP A 137 16.43 -18.73 1.41
C ASP A 137 15.79 -18.22 0.12
N CYS A 138 16.14 -16.99 -0.28
CA CYS A 138 15.67 -16.37 -1.50
C CYS A 138 16.65 -16.51 -2.67
N SER A 139 17.66 -17.39 -2.57
CA SER A 139 18.71 -17.53 -3.60
C SER A 139 18.21 -17.99 -4.97
N ALA A 140 17.02 -18.60 -5.04
CA ALA A 140 16.38 -18.97 -6.29
C ALA A 140 15.74 -17.78 -7.04
N SER A 141 15.50 -16.66 -6.36
CA SER A 141 14.93 -15.46 -6.96
C SER A 141 15.92 -14.81 -7.93
N PRO A 142 15.49 -14.33 -9.12
CA PRO A 142 16.33 -13.52 -10.00
C PRO A 142 16.90 -12.28 -9.32
N ALA A 143 16.17 -11.70 -8.35
CA ALA A 143 16.64 -10.58 -7.54
C ALA A 143 17.92 -10.93 -6.74
N ALA A 144 18.14 -12.21 -6.41
CA ALA A 144 19.26 -12.73 -5.64
C ALA A 144 20.49 -13.15 -6.46
N ALA A 145 20.52 -12.93 -7.78
CA ALA A 145 21.66 -13.32 -8.61
C ALA A 145 22.94 -12.50 -8.34
N ASP A 146 22.84 -11.18 -8.16
CA ASP A 146 23.89 -10.31 -7.64
C ASP A 146 23.27 -9.17 -6.79
N PRO A 147 22.78 -9.46 -5.57
CA PRO A 147 22.02 -8.51 -4.78
C PRO A 147 22.94 -7.60 -3.97
N THR A 148 22.45 -6.40 -3.67
CA THR A 148 22.87 -5.68 -2.47
C THR A 148 22.33 -6.44 -1.26
N ILE A 149 23.17 -6.72 -0.26
CA ILE A 149 22.77 -7.45 0.96
C ILE A 149 22.88 -6.52 2.15
N ILE A 150 21.76 -6.35 2.85
CA ILE A 150 21.64 -5.59 4.10
C ILE A 150 21.36 -6.59 5.21
N GLU A 151 22.26 -6.69 6.17
CA GLU A 151 22.10 -7.54 7.35
C GLU A 151 21.68 -6.72 8.55
N CYS A 152 20.57 -7.11 9.17
CA CYS A 152 19.92 -6.45 10.29
C CYS A 152 19.80 -7.45 11.44
N ALA A 153 20.89 -7.71 12.15
CA ALA A 153 20.94 -8.76 13.17
C ALA A 153 19.87 -8.60 14.26
N ASP A 154 19.63 -7.36 14.68
CA ASP A 154 18.59 -7.00 15.64
C ASP A 154 17.38 -6.33 14.96
N GLY A 155 17.30 -6.31 13.63
CA GLY A 155 16.23 -5.61 12.91
C GLY A 155 15.01 -6.50 12.67
N VAL A 156 13.83 -5.89 12.84
CA VAL A 156 12.54 -6.46 12.46
C VAL A 156 12.06 -5.78 11.19
N ILE A 157 11.88 -6.56 10.13
CA ILE A 157 11.49 -6.14 8.79
C ILE A 157 9.98 -6.34 8.67
N SER A 158 9.24 -5.25 8.51
CA SER A 158 7.79 -5.17 8.43
C SER A 158 7.37 -4.57 7.08
N PRO A 159 6.14 -4.82 6.59
CA PRO A 159 5.50 -3.91 5.65
C PRO A 159 5.58 -2.47 6.17
N GLY A 160 5.64 -1.52 5.24
CA GLY A 160 5.43 -0.11 5.55
C GLY A 160 4.06 0.09 6.21
N LEU A 161 4.02 0.90 7.26
CA LEU A 161 2.75 1.11 7.96
C LEU A 161 1.81 2.00 7.13
N ILE A 162 0.51 1.85 7.35
CA ILE A 162 -0.54 2.60 6.66
C ILE A 162 -1.42 3.28 7.69
N ASN A 163 -1.54 4.60 7.59
CA ASN A 163 -2.47 5.36 8.41
C ASN A 163 -3.84 5.39 7.73
N ALA A 164 -4.79 4.59 8.22
CA ALA A 164 -6.06 4.35 7.52
C ALA A 164 -7.03 5.54 7.58
N HIS A 165 -6.76 6.56 8.39
CA HIS A 165 -7.56 7.77 8.43
C HIS A 165 -6.82 8.95 9.07
N ASP A 166 -6.77 10.10 8.39
CA ASP A 166 -6.38 11.40 8.93
C ASP A 166 -7.13 12.57 8.24
N HIS A 167 -7.01 13.80 8.77
CA HIS A 167 -7.42 15.07 8.17
C HIS A 167 -6.21 15.99 8.00
N ILE A 168 -5.29 15.62 7.12
CA ILE A 168 -3.96 16.24 7.01
C ILE A 168 -4.02 17.71 6.57
N GLY A 169 -5.12 18.12 5.93
CA GLY A 169 -5.43 19.52 5.58
C GLY A 169 -5.58 20.45 6.80
N PHE A 170 -5.64 19.90 8.02
CA PHE A 170 -5.73 20.62 9.29
C PHE A 170 -4.43 20.57 10.11
N ALA A 171 -3.32 20.09 9.54
CA ALA A 171 -2.03 19.97 10.22
C ALA A 171 -1.41 21.31 10.70
N ASN A 172 -1.97 22.45 10.31
CA ASN A 172 -1.63 23.79 10.80
C ASN A 172 -2.24 24.12 12.18
N ASN A 173 -2.52 23.11 13.00
CA ASN A 173 -3.02 23.24 14.35
C ASN A 173 -2.17 22.38 15.30
N PRO A 174 -1.93 22.82 16.54
CA PRO A 174 -1.46 21.93 17.60
C PRO A 174 -2.63 21.11 18.18
N PRO A 175 -2.33 20.08 19.01
CA PRO A 175 -3.32 19.48 19.89
C PRO A 175 -4.12 20.52 20.68
N LYS A 176 -5.41 20.25 20.86
CA LYS A 176 -6.32 21.14 21.57
C LYS A 176 -6.52 20.62 22.99
N ALA A 177 -6.44 21.53 23.96
CA ALA A 177 -6.88 21.21 25.31
C ALA A 177 -8.42 21.16 25.32
N HIS A 178 -8.98 20.05 25.78
CA HIS A 178 -10.43 19.89 25.96
C HIS A 178 -10.85 20.09 27.42
N ASP A 179 -9.92 20.33 28.34
CA ASP A 179 -10.18 20.70 29.75
C ASP A 179 -11.17 19.75 30.47
N GLY A 180 -11.13 18.46 30.14
CA GLY A 180 -12.03 17.43 30.68
C GLY A 180 -13.46 17.47 30.12
N ILE A 181 -13.72 18.28 29.10
CA ILE A 181 -15.00 18.27 28.39
C ILE A 181 -15.07 17.03 27.51
N ARG A 182 -16.22 16.35 27.57
CA ARG A 182 -16.56 15.19 26.74
C ARG A 182 -17.89 15.45 26.05
N TYR A 183 -17.92 15.19 24.76
CA TYR A 183 -19.08 15.33 23.90
C TYR A 183 -19.81 13.99 23.82
N THR A 184 -21.04 14.00 23.32
CA THR A 184 -21.80 12.78 23.01
C THR A 184 -22.02 12.58 21.51
N HIS A 185 -21.71 13.59 20.69
CA HIS A 185 -21.86 13.57 19.23
C HIS A 185 -20.94 14.58 18.55
N ARG A 186 -20.41 14.23 17.37
CA ARG A 186 -19.48 15.07 16.58
C ARG A 186 -19.88 16.53 16.36
N HIS A 187 -21.16 16.78 16.10
CA HIS A 187 -21.68 18.14 15.87
C HIS A 187 -21.59 19.04 17.10
N GLN A 188 -21.56 18.49 18.30
CA GLN A 188 -21.45 19.29 19.52
C GLN A 188 -20.08 19.98 19.61
N TRP A 189 -18.99 19.29 19.27
CA TRP A 189 -17.68 19.91 19.23
C TRP A 189 -17.46 20.72 17.95
N ARG A 190 -18.03 20.32 16.80
CA ARG A 190 -17.92 21.08 15.53
C ARG A 190 -18.66 22.41 15.54
N LYS A 191 -19.88 22.43 16.08
CA LYS A 191 -20.80 23.57 16.03
C LYS A 191 -20.96 24.28 17.36
N GLY A 192 -20.57 23.63 18.45
CA GLY A 192 -20.92 24.04 19.82
C GLY A 192 -22.34 23.58 20.17
N ALA A 193 -22.58 23.37 21.46
CA ALA A 193 -23.90 23.07 22.02
C ALA A 193 -24.05 23.77 23.39
N PRO A 194 -25.26 23.84 23.98
CA PRO A 194 -25.44 24.44 25.30
C PRO A 194 -24.52 23.79 26.35
N GLY A 195 -23.60 24.58 26.91
CA GLY A 195 -22.61 24.10 27.90
C GLY A 195 -21.40 23.38 27.31
N LEU A 196 -21.36 23.16 26.00
CA LEU A 196 -20.27 22.47 25.30
C LEU A 196 -19.63 23.41 24.26
N PRO A 197 -18.38 23.85 24.47
CA PRO A 197 -17.72 24.78 23.55
C PRO A 197 -17.45 24.12 22.21
N LYS A 198 -17.47 24.92 21.15
CA LYS A 198 -16.95 24.52 19.85
C LYS A 198 -15.42 24.39 19.91
N ILE A 199 -14.86 23.31 19.38
CA ILE A 199 -13.43 23.19 19.10
C ILE A 199 -13.12 23.97 17.82
N SER A 200 -12.24 24.96 17.93
CA SER A 200 -11.84 25.80 16.79
C SER A 200 -10.50 25.37 16.22
N VAL A 201 -10.56 24.80 15.03
CA VAL A 201 -9.45 24.35 14.20
C VAL A 201 -9.56 25.00 12.84
N ALA A 202 -8.47 25.58 12.36
CA ALA A 202 -8.44 26.22 11.07
C ALA A 202 -7.93 25.20 10.03
N GLY A 203 -8.73 24.90 9.01
CA GLY A 203 -8.23 24.14 7.86
C GLY A 203 -7.33 24.99 6.95
N GLY A 204 -6.89 24.39 5.84
CA GLY A 204 -6.10 25.07 4.82
C GLY A 204 -4.60 25.12 5.14
N ALA A 205 -4.07 24.05 5.73
CA ALA A 205 -2.63 23.83 5.82
C ALA A 205 -1.98 24.04 4.44
N SER A 206 -0.85 24.75 4.41
CA SER A 206 -0.10 24.92 3.16
C SER A 206 0.52 23.59 2.72
N GLY A 207 0.89 23.47 1.44
CA GLY A 207 1.55 22.25 0.95
C GLY A 207 2.81 21.89 1.73
N ASP A 208 3.56 22.87 2.24
CA ASP A 208 4.75 22.61 3.07
C ASP A 208 4.41 22.14 4.48
N VAL A 209 3.29 22.60 5.05
CA VAL A 209 2.78 22.08 6.33
C VAL A 209 2.23 20.66 6.18
N VAL A 210 1.55 20.35 5.06
CA VAL A 210 1.10 18.98 4.76
C VAL A 210 2.29 18.04 4.60
N ARG A 211 3.32 18.40 3.83
CA ARG A 211 4.58 17.62 3.72
C ARG A 211 5.26 17.41 5.07
N PHE A 212 5.23 18.42 5.93
CA PHE A 212 5.77 18.29 7.28
C PHE A 212 4.98 17.29 8.13
N ALA A 213 3.65 17.24 7.99
CA ALA A 213 2.83 16.21 8.63
C ALA A 213 3.08 14.81 8.03
N GLU A 214 3.19 14.70 6.70
CA GLU A 214 3.58 13.44 6.03
C GLU A 214 4.95 12.95 6.52
N LEU A 215 5.90 13.85 6.76
CA LEU A 215 7.20 13.49 7.34
C LEU A 215 7.06 12.89 8.75
N ARG A 216 6.05 13.28 9.56
CA ARG A 216 5.81 12.65 10.86
C ARG A 216 5.37 11.20 10.74
N PHE A 217 4.50 10.91 9.78
CA PHE A 217 4.06 9.55 9.48
C PHE A 217 5.21 8.72 8.89
N LEU A 218 6.00 9.30 7.99
CA LEU A 218 7.20 8.66 7.46
C LEU A 218 8.20 8.29 8.58
N MET A 219 8.43 9.22 9.51
CA MET A 219 9.30 8.99 10.68
C MET A 219 8.75 7.93 11.64
N SER A 220 7.46 7.63 11.59
CA SER A 220 6.83 6.55 12.34
C SER A 220 6.77 5.23 11.55
N GLY A 221 7.44 5.14 10.40
CA GLY A 221 7.48 3.92 9.59
C GLY A 221 6.35 3.77 8.59
N ALA A 222 5.51 4.80 8.39
CA ALA A 222 4.43 4.74 7.42
C ALA A 222 4.92 5.03 6.00
N THR A 223 4.35 4.34 5.02
CA THR A 223 4.57 4.60 3.59
C THR A 223 3.34 5.15 2.90
N SER A 224 2.16 4.98 3.51
CA SER A 224 0.86 5.34 2.95
C SER A 224 -0.09 5.95 3.99
N THR A 225 -1.07 6.71 3.52
CA THR A 225 -2.11 7.33 4.35
C THR A 225 -3.40 7.53 3.56
N LEU A 226 -4.53 7.52 4.26
CA LEU A 226 -5.79 8.10 3.81
C LEU A 226 -5.97 9.42 4.55
N GLY A 227 -5.47 10.51 3.96
CA GLY A 227 -5.24 11.77 4.68
C GLY A 227 -6.37 12.79 4.59
N ALA A 228 -7.45 12.48 3.87
CA ALA A 228 -8.44 13.43 3.36
C ALA A 228 -7.76 14.64 2.69
N GLY A 229 -6.67 14.38 1.94
CA GLY A 229 -5.72 15.37 1.47
C GLY A 229 -4.31 14.79 1.31
N GLY A 230 -3.33 15.64 1.00
CA GLY A 230 -1.93 15.17 0.86
C GLY A 230 -1.04 16.03 -0.02
N GLN A 231 0.20 15.58 -0.24
CA GLN A 231 1.14 16.08 -1.25
C GLN A 231 1.89 14.91 -1.90
N ALA A 232 2.29 15.07 -3.17
CA ALA A 232 3.12 14.07 -3.81
C ALA A 232 4.52 14.03 -3.18
N GLY A 233 5.06 12.82 -3.06
CA GLY A 233 6.49 12.54 -2.89
C GLY A 233 6.90 11.82 -1.61
N LEU A 234 6.34 12.12 -0.42
CA LEU A 234 6.75 11.46 0.85
C LEU A 234 5.96 10.19 1.18
N LEU A 235 4.63 10.25 1.08
CA LEU A 235 3.74 9.09 1.30
C LEU A 235 2.89 8.84 0.06
N ARG A 236 2.29 7.66 -0.02
CA ARG A 236 1.13 7.41 -0.88
C ARG A 236 -0.09 7.99 -0.20
N ASN A 237 -0.74 8.95 -0.83
CA ASN A 237 -2.04 9.44 -0.37
C ASN A 237 -3.12 8.66 -1.12
N LEU A 238 -3.53 7.53 -0.53
CA LEU A 238 -4.34 6.49 -1.19
C LEU A 238 -5.78 6.95 -1.48
N ASP A 239 -6.21 8.05 -0.88
CA ASP A 239 -7.51 8.67 -1.06
C ASP A 239 -7.45 9.94 -1.95
N VAL A 240 -6.31 10.19 -2.60
CA VAL A 240 -6.15 11.35 -3.49
C VAL A 240 -5.71 10.94 -4.88
N GLN A 241 -6.56 11.25 -5.86
CA GLN A 241 -6.29 10.97 -7.26
C GLN A 241 -4.92 11.49 -7.72
N GLY A 242 -4.12 10.59 -8.30
CA GLY A 242 -2.79 10.90 -8.81
C GLY A 242 -1.71 11.07 -7.74
N ARG A 243 -1.97 10.69 -6.49
CA ARG A 243 -1.00 10.76 -5.37
C ARG A 243 -0.71 9.43 -4.70
N SER A 244 -1.04 8.31 -5.35
CA SER A 244 -0.68 6.96 -4.90
C SER A 244 0.79 6.60 -5.20
N GLU A 245 1.60 7.56 -5.68
CA GLU A 245 3.03 7.39 -5.97
C GLU A 245 3.33 6.19 -6.88
N GLY A 246 2.51 6.03 -7.94
CA GLY A 246 2.69 4.99 -8.95
C GLY A 246 1.91 3.69 -8.69
N LEU A 247 1.13 3.58 -7.61
CA LEU A 247 0.21 2.44 -7.48
C LEU A 247 -0.91 2.53 -8.53
N PRO A 248 -1.28 1.41 -9.17
CA PRO A 248 -2.33 1.34 -10.18
C PRO A 248 -3.73 1.17 -9.57
N THR A 249 -3.98 1.68 -8.36
CA THR A 249 -5.29 1.64 -7.70
C THR A 249 -6.02 2.97 -7.83
N PRO A 250 -7.32 2.96 -8.14
CA PRO A 250 -8.24 4.05 -7.85
C PRO A 250 -8.10 4.59 -6.41
N PRO A 251 -8.30 5.90 -6.21
CA PRO A 251 -8.24 6.46 -4.87
C PRO A 251 -9.47 6.05 -4.06
N ALA A 252 -9.27 5.73 -2.79
CA ALA A 252 -10.36 5.56 -1.84
C ALA A 252 -11.19 6.86 -1.72
N ASP A 253 -12.51 6.74 -1.59
CA ASP A 253 -13.42 7.89 -1.43
C ASP A 253 -13.71 8.14 0.05
N SER A 254 -13.02 9.13 0.63
CA SER A 254 -13.22 9.53 2.02
C SER A 254 -14.38 10.52 2.17
N ASP A 255 -15.41 10.16 2.95
CA ASP A 255 -16.62 10.95 3.14
C ASP A 255 -16.89 11.29 4.61
N THR A 256 -16.66 12.56 4.98
CA THR A 256 -16.91 13.02 6.35
C THR A 256 -18.40 13.16 6.69
N PHE A 257 -19.27 13.38 5.69
CA PHE A 257 -20.70 13.67 5.91
C PHE A 257 -21.59 12.88 4.96
N PRO A 258 -21.62 11.54 5.08
CA PRO A 258 -22.36 10.66 4.17
C PRO A 258 -23.88 10.84 4.29
N LEU A 259 -24.37 11.55 5.30
CA LEU A 259 -25.79 11.93 5.46
C LEU A 259 -26.11 13.33 4.91
N GLY A 260 -25.10 14.08 4.44
CA GLY A 260 -25.26 15.48 4.03
C GLY A 260 -25.55 16.43 5.20
N ASP A 261 -25.18 16.02 6.41
CA ASP A 261 -25.45 16.66 7.70
C ASP A 261 -24.33 17.63 8.14
N SER A 262 -23.48 18.07 7.21
CA SER A 262 -22.41 19.06 7.45
C SER A 262 -22.90 20.36 8.12
N GLY A 263 -24.19 20.66 8.02
CA GLY A 263 -24.90 21.75 8.71
C GLY A 263 -25.01 21.58 10.23
N GLY A 264 -24.81 20.38 10.77
CA GLY A 264 -24.94 20.04 12.19
C GLY A 264 -26.29 19.46 12.57
N LEU A 265 -26.99 18.78 11.63
CA LEU A 265 -28.24 18.11 11.94
C LEU A 265 -27.95 16.85 12.78
N MET A 266 -28.68 16.69 13.89
CA MET A 266 -28.67 15.49 14.72
C MET A 266 -30.11 15.00 14.82
N LEU A 267 -30.33 13.71 14.54
CA LEU A 267 -31.64 13.07 14.65
C LEU A 267 -31.53 11.87 15.58
N GLU A 268 -32.30 11.85 16.67
CA GLU A 268 -32.38 10.67 17.56
C GLU A 268 -33.25 9.54 16.96
N SER A 269 -34.03 9.84 15.91
CA SER A 269 -34.86 8.87 15.21
C SER A 269 -35.21 9.34 13.81
N GLY A 270 -35.35 8.38 12.89
CA GLY A 270 -35.78 8.59 11.52
C GLY A 270 -34.67 9.12 10.60
N CYS A 271 -34.87 8.97 9.29
CA CYS A 271 -33.80 9.12 8.29
C CYS A 271 -33.97 10.32 7.36
N ASN A 272 -34.58 11.41 7.86
CA ASN A 272 -34.80 12.63 7.08
C ASN A 272 -33.55 13.52 7.04
N TYR A 273 -32.41 12.95 6.65
CA TYR A 273 -31.16 13.66 6.46
C TYR A 273 -31.14 14.42 5.12
N PRO A 274 -30.35 15.51 4.98
CA PRO A 274 -30.45 16.41 3.83
C PRO A 274 -30.04 15.77 2.50
N SER A 275 -29.01 14.92 2.50
CA SER A 275 -28.45 14.32 1.29
C SER A 275 -27.71 13.02 1.63
N PRO A 276 -28.43 11.95 2.00
CA PRO A 276 -27.80 10.66 2.26
C PRO A 276 -27.17 10.09 0.99
N THR A 277 -25.95 9.58 1.13
CA THR A 277 -25.28 8.74 0.13
C THR A 277 -26.12 7.49 -0.10
N LEU A 278 -26.30 7.12 -1.37
CA LEU A 278 -27.09 5.97 -1.79
C LEU A 278 -26.16 4.78 -2.04
N ALA A 279 -26.64 3.56 -1.84
CA ALA A 279 -25.93 2.33 -2.20
C ALA A 279 -25.42 2.36 -3.65
N THR A 280 -26.24 2.87 -4.57
CA THR A 280 -25.89 3.00 -5.99
C THR A 280 -24.77 4.01 -6.28
N ALA A 281 -24.47 4.91 -5.35
CA ALA A 281 -23.39 5.89 -5.52
C ALA A 281 -22.01 5.28 -5.23
N ILE A 282 -21.96 4.24 -4.40
CA ILE A 282 -20.72 3.58 -3.98
C ILE A 282 -20.48 2.23 -4.67
N ALA A 283 -21.42 1.76 -5.50
CA ALA A 283 -21.37 0.45 -6.13
C ALA A 283 -20.17 0.23 -7.08
N ASP A 284 -19.65 1.31 -7.68
CA ASP A 284 -18.49 1.28 -8.58
C ASP A 284 -17.23 1.88 -7.94
N ILE A 285 -17.24 2.06 -6.61
CA ILE A 285 -16.09 2.57 -5.84
C ILE A 285 -15.38 1.37 -5.21
N GLU A 286 -14.06 1.28 -5.39
CA GLU A 286 -13.26 0.17 -4.85
C GLU A 286 -13.05 0.28 -3.33
N ALA A 287 -13.01 1.49 -2.77
CA ALA A 287 -12.98 1.71 -1.33
C ALA A 287 -13.73 2.99 -0.94
N TYR A 288 -14.70 2.87 -0.04
CA TYR A 288 -15.49 3.98 0.49
C TYR A 288 -15.25 4.11 2.00
N VAL A 289 -14.83 5.29 2.45
CA VAL A 289 -14.35 5.51 3.84
C VAL A 289 -15.18 6.58 4.55
N PRO A 290 -16.42 6.26 4.98
CA PRO A 290 -17.34 7.23 5.58
C PRO A 290 -17.13 7.39 7.10
N HIS A 291 -17.41 8.58 7.63
CA HIS A 291 -17.58 8.77 9.08
C HIS A 291 -19.03 8.50 9.50
N VAL A 292 -19.25 7.45 10.30
CA VAL A 292 -20.57 7.04 10.77
C VAL A 292 -20.54 6.78 12.28
N SER A 293 -21.53 7.30 13.00
CA SER A 293 -21.71 7.12 14.44
C SER A 293 -20.52 7.59 15.29
N GLU A 294 -19.96 8.76 14.95
CA GLU A 294 -18.92 9.43 15.75
C GLU A 294 -19.55 10.10 16.98
N GLY A 295 -19.84 9.28 18.00
CA GLY A 295 -20.49 9.69 19.25
C GLY A 295 -21.02 8.50 20.06
N ILE A 296 -21.61 8.79 21.22
CA ILE A 296 -22.09 7.79 22.20
C ILE A 296 -23.58 7.98 22.55
N ASP A 297 -24.28 8.87 21.86
CA ASP A 297 -25.72 9.08 22.08
C ASP A 297 -26.60 8.47 21.00
N GLN A 298 -27.91 8.53 21.23
CA GLN A 298 -28.92 7.99 20.34
C GLN A 298 -28.91 8.65 18.94
N ALA A 299 -28.46 9.91 18.83
CA ALA A 299 -28.35 10.55 17.53
C ALA A 299 -27.19 9.98 16.71
N ALA A 300 -26.07 9.66 17.36
CA ALA A 300 -24.95 8.98 16.72
C ALA A 300 -25.36 7.57 16.26
N HIS A 301 -26.02 6.78 17.11
CA HIS A 301 -26.53 5.46 16.73
C HIS A 301 -27.57 5.52 15.59
N ASN A 302 -28.43 6.55 15.54
CA ASN A 302 -29.40 6.70 14.44
C ASN A 302 -28.72 7.01 13.08
N GLU A 303 -27.45 7.43 13.03
CA GLU A 303 -26.71 7.56 11.77
C GLU A 303 -26.57 6.20 11.09
N ILE A 304 -26.07 5.18 11.79
CA ILE A 304 -25.95 3.82 11.24
C ILE A 304 -27.31 3.16 10.97
N THR A 305 -28.31 3.34 11.84
CA THR A 305 -29.68 2.83 11.60
C THR A 305 -30.24 3.28 10.24
N CYS A 306 -29.83 4.46 9.77
CA CYS A 306 -30.28 5.04 8.51
C CYS A 306 -29.41 4.69 7.29
N GLN A 307 -28.33 3.94 7.49
CA GLN A 307 -27.28 3.67 6.51
C GLN A 307 -26.89 2.19 6.39
N ILE A 308 -27.54 1.29 7.15
CA ILE A 308 -27.28 -0.16 7.16
C ILE A 308 -28.33 -0.99 6.39
N SER A 309 -29.30 -0.32 5.74
CA SER A 309 -30.29 -1.01 4.92
C SER A 309 -30.99 -0.10 3.91
N GLY A 310 -31.60 -0.73 2.90
CA GLY A 310 -32.43 -0.06 1.92
C GLY A 310 -31.62 0.75 0.90
N ALA A 311 -32.15 1.90 0.46
CA ALA A 311 -31.51 2.68 -0.61
C ALA A 311 -30.25 3.43 -0.15
N ASN A 312 -30.11 3.67 1.16
CA ASN A 312 -28.98 4.37 1.76
C ASN A 312 -27.97 3.39 2.37
N ASP A 313 -28.09 2.10 2.05
CA ASP A 313 -27.20 1.08 2.56
C ASP A 313 -25.79 1.30 2.02
N ILE A 314 -24.93 1.82 2.88
CA ILE A 314 -23.52 2.05 2.57
C ILE A 314 -22.62 1.07 3.31
N VAL A 315 -23.17 0.17 4.13
CA VAL A 315 -22.41 -0.93 4.74
C VAL A 315 -22.33 -2.02 3.68
N GLN A 316 -21.19 -2.09 3.00
CA GLN A 316 -20.95 -2.95 1.84
C GLN A 316 -19.48 -3.44 1.91
N PRO A 317 -19.07 -4.46 1.14
CA PRO A 317 -17.70 -5.01 1.19
C PRO A 317 -16.58 -3.99 1.05
N GLN A 318 -16.76 -2.99 0.17
CA GLN A 318 -15.79 -1.91 -0.05
C GLN A 318 -15.77 -0.83 1.05
N THR A 319 -16.58 -0.95 2.10
CA THR A 319 -16.78 0.14 3.08
C THR A 319 -15.90 -0.03 4.32
N ALA A 320 -15.15 1.03 4.65
CA ALA A 320 -14.39 1.16 5.89
C ALA A 320 -14.93 2.31 6.76
N ILE A 321 -15.69 1.98 7.82
CA ILE A 321 -16.37 2.97 8.66
C ILE A 321 -15.40 3.59 9.66
N VAL A 322 -15.23 4.91 9.62
CA VAL A 322 -14.42 5.64 10.59
C VAL A 322 -15.18 5.84 11.90
N HIS A 323 -14.50 5.60 13.02
CA HIS A 323 -14.94 5.75 14.41
C HIS A 323 -15.87 4.67 14.94
N ALA A 324 -17.07 4.48 14.36
CA ALA A 324 -18.07 3.47 14.76
C ALA A 324 -18.39 3.38 16.27
N ILE A 325 -18.37 4.51 17.01
CA ILE A 325 -18.50 4.51 18.48
C ILE A 325 -19.94 4.20 18.92
N GLY A 326 -20.92 4.72 18.19
CA GLY A 326 -22.34 4.59 18.51
C GLY A 326 -23.00 3.30 18.04
N PHE A 327 -22.23 2.29 17.64
CA PHE A 327 -22.71 0.99 17.19
C PHE A 327 -23.04 0.08 18.39
N ASN A 328 -23.93 -0.89 18.17
CA ASN A 328 -24.23 -1.99 19.09
C ASN A 328 -23.92 -3.36 18.43
N ALA A 329 -24.18 -4.46 19.14
CA ALA A 329 -23.94 -5.81 18.64
C ALA A 329 -24.69 -6.11 17.33
N ASP A 330 -25.98 -5.75 17.21
CA ASP A 330 -26.76 -5.96 15.98
C ASP A 330 -26.12 -5.24 14.78
N ASP A 331 -25.65 -4.00 14.94
CA ASP A 331 -25.02 -3.24 13.86
C ASP A 331 -23.73 -3.93 13.36
N PHE A 332 -22.89 -4.40 14.28
CA PHE A 332 -21.67 -5.14 13.92
C PHE A 332 -22.00 -6.52 13.33
N GLY A 333 -23.08 -7.16 13.77
CA GLY A 333 -23.58 -8.39 13.19
C GLY A 333 -24.04 -8.22 11.74
N GLU A 334 -24.56 -7.05 11.37
CA GLU A 334 -24.84 -6.71 9.96
C GLU A 334 -23.56 -6.37 9.19
N MET A 335 -22.65 -5.55 9.76
CA MET A 335 -21.35 -5.25 9.12
C MET A 335 -20.57 -6.51 8.74
N ARG A 336 -20.60 -7.53 9.61
CA ARG A 336 -19.94 -8.80 9.36
C ARG A 336 -20.47 -9.51 8.11
N LYS A 337 -21.77 -9.39 7.79
CA LYS A 337 -22.35 -10.08 6.61
C LYS A 337 -21.81 -9.54 5.30
N ASP A 338 -21.50 -8.26 5.28
CA ASP A 338 -20.93 -7.57 4.13
C ASP A 338 -19.42 -7.40 4.25
N PHE A 339 -18.77 -7.97 5.27
CA PHE A 339 -17.32 -7.93 5.45
C PHE A 339 -16.72 -6.51 5.54
N SER A 340 -17.52 -5.53 5.93
CA SER A 340 -17.06 -4.14 6.05
C SER A 340 -16.02 -3.98 7.17
N THR A 341 -15.11 -3.02 7.01
CA THR A 341 -14.04 -2.74 7.98
C THR A 341 -14.41 -1.57 8.91
N VAL A 342 -13.84 -1.52 10.12
CA VAL A 342 -13.84 -0.32 10.97
C VAL A 342 -12.46 0.32 11.02
N VAL A 343 -12.37 1.62 10.78
CA VAL A 343 -11.17 2.43 11.04
C VAL A 343 -11.28 3.03 12.45
N TRP A 344 -10.53 2.46 13.38
CA TRP A 344 -10.46 2.84 14.77
C TRP A 344 -9.46 3.97 15.01
N SER A 345 -9.92 5.05 15.65
CA SER A 345 -9.07 6.19 16.08
C SER A 345 -9.16 6.37 17.60
N PRO A 346 -8.58 5.44 18.39
CA PRO A 346 -8.78 5.39 19.84
C PRO A 346 -8.50 6.71 20.54
N ARG A 347 -7.40 7.38 20.19
CA ARG A 347 -6.99 8.58 20.90
C ARG A 347 -8.00 9.71 20.70
N SER A 348 -8.44 9.93 19.47
CA SER A 348 -9.45 10.95 19.15
C SER A 348 -10.79 10.61 19.80
N ASN A 349 -11.19 9.34 19.73
CA ASN A 349 -12.43 8.86 20.33
C ASN A 349 -12.45 9.12 21.85
N VAL A 350 -11.42 8.65 22.55
CA VAL A 350 -11.29 8.79 24.01
C VAL A 350 -11.24 10.26 24.43
N ASP A 351 -10.48 11.08 23.73
CA ASP A 351 -10.33 12.48 24.12
C ASP A 351 -11.62 13.31 23.88
N LEU A 352 -12.37 13.01 22.82
CA LEU A 352 -13.62 13.72 22.51
C LEU A 352 -14.81 13.16 23.28
N TYR A 353 -14.94 11.85 23.41
CA TYR A 353 -16.16 11.18 23.90
C TYR A 353 -15.96 10.50 25.25
N GLY A 354 -14.71 10.27 25.67
CA GLY A 354 -14.39 9.50 26.87
C GLY A 354 -14.56 7.99 26.69
N ASN A 355 -14.93 7.56 25.48
CA ASN A 355 -15.18 6.20 25.06
C ASN A 355 -14.68 6.01 23.62
N THR A 356 -14.64 4.77 23.14
CA THR A 356 -14.29 4.41 21.77
C THR A 356 -15.18 3.27 21.25
N ALA A 357 -15.06 2.89 19.98
CA ALA A 357 -15.69 1.67 19.45
C ALA A 357 -15.40 0.45 20.32
N SER A 358 -16.39 -0.44 20.42
CA SER A 358 -16.28 -1.73 21.13
C SER A 358 -15.43 -2.71 20.32
N VAL A 359 -14.12 -2.51 20.31
CA VAL A 359 -13.18 -3.24 19.44
C VAL A 359 -13.06 -4.73 19.76
N THR A 360 -13.23 -5.15 21.01
CA THR A 360 -13.25 -6.58 21.36
C THR A 360 -14.49 -7.28 20.80
N LEU A 361 -15.64 -6.60 20.79
CA LEU A 361 -16.86 -7.10 20.14
C LEU A 361 -16.72 -7.17 18.62
N LEU A 362 -16.11 -6.16 18.00
CA LEU A 362 -15.78 -6.17 16.56
C LEU A 362 -14.97 -7.41 16.21
N ASP A 363 -13.90 -7.68 16.97
CA ASP A 363 -13.03 -8.84 16.78
C ASP A 363 -13.75 -10.17 16.98
N THR A 364 -14.53 -10.31 18.08
CA THR A 364 -15.36 -11.50 18.33
C THR A 364 -16.33 -11.79 17.18
N LEU A 365 -16.88 -10.74 16.57
CA LEU A 365 -17.79 -10.85 15.43
C LEU A 365 -17.07 -10.97 14.09
N GLY A 366 -15.74 -11.04 14.06
CA GLY A 366 -14.94 -11.18 12.84
C GLY A 366 -14.98 -9.95 11.95
N VAL A 367 -15.22 -8.75 12.50
CA VAL A 367 -15.19 -7.49 11.76
C VAL A 367 -13.75 -6.97 11.73
N PRO A 368 -13.15 -6.76 10.54
CA PRO A 368 -11.78 -6.26 10.44
C PRO A 368 -11.63 -4.86 11.05
N ILE A 369 -10.46 -4.62 11.66
CA ILE A 369 -10.14 -3.35 12.32
C ILE A 369 -8.85 -2.78 11.72
N ALA A 370 -8.90 -1.53 11.26
CA ALA A 370 -7.74 -0.73 10.87
C ALA A 370 -7.54 0.43 11.85
N LEU A 371 -6.33 0.98 11.95
CA LEU A 371 -6.01 2.13 12.82
C LEU A 371 -5.80 3.42 12.02
N GLY A 372 -6.39 4.51 12.50
CA GLY A 372 -6.23 5.86 11.94
C GLY A 372 -5.93 6.91 13.01
N THR A 373 -5.09 7.89 12.69
CA THR A 373 -4.74 8.98 13.63
C THR A 373 -5.79 10.07 13.74
N ASP A 374 -6.75 10.13 12.81
CA ASP A 374 -7.79 11.15 12.67
C ASP A 374 -7.20 12.56 12.46
N TRP A 375 -6.80 13.27 13.50
CA TRP A 375 -6.15 14.57 13.33
C TRP A 375 -5.46 15.01 14.59
N VAL A 376 -4.41 15.81 14.44
CA VAL A 376 -3.57 16.24 15.58
C VAL A 376 -4.31 17.01 16.68
N ALA A 377 -5.54 17.50 16.43
CA ALA A 377 -6.30 18.28 17.41
C ALA A 377 -6.79 17.41 18.59
N SER A 378 -7.23 16.18 18.33
CA SER A 378 -7.71 15.21 19.33
C SER A 378 -7.11 13.80 19.18
N GLY A 379 -6.48 13.51 18.04
CA GLY A 379 -5.80 12.25 17.77
C GLY A 379 -4.27 12.35 17.87
N SER A 380 -3.59 11.34 17.33
CA SER A 380 -2.12 11.23 17.41
C SER A 380 -1.41 12.04 16.34
N MET A 381 -0.18 12.48 16.65
CA MET A 381 0.67 13.17 15.67
C MET A 381 1.29 12.24 14.61
N ASN A 382 1.32 10.94 14.89
CA ASN A 382 1.79 9.89 13.98
C ASN A 382 1.26 8.51 14.39
N LEU A 383 1.49 7.51 13.54
CA LEU A 383 0.87 6.19 13.69
C LEU A 383 1.44 5.36 14.84
N LEU A 384 2.74 5.47 15.17
CA LEU A 384 3.31 4.79 16.34
C LEU A 384 2.71 5.31 17.66
N ARG A 385 2.34 6.59 17.73
CA ARG A 385 1.64 7.17 18.88
C ARG A 385 0.19 6.67 18.99
N GLU A 386 -0.48 6.42 17.86
CA GLU A 386 -1.83 5.83 17.83
C GLU A 386 -1.78 4.35 18.20
N LEU A 387 -0.81 3.61 17.66
CA LEU A 387 -0.57 2.20 17.98
C LEU A 387 -0.26 1.99 19.45
N ARG A 388 0.54 2.88 20.06
CA ARG A 388 0.76 2.89 21.51
C ARG A 388 -0.52 3.16 22.30
N CYS A 389 -1.42 3.99 21.77
CA CYS A 389 -2.73 4.23 22.40
C CYS A 389 -3.57 2.95 22.41
N ALA A 390 -3.63 2.26 21.27
CA ALA A 390 -4.30 0.98 21.12
C ALA A 390 -3.71 -0.10 22.04
N ASP A 391 -2.37 -0.21 22.13
CA ASP A 391 -1.66 -1.16 23.00
C ASP A 391 -1.88 -0.86 24.49
N GLU A 392 -1.89 0.42 24.89
CA GLU A 392 -2.20 0.85 26.25
C GLU A 392 -3.66 0.51 26.62
N LEU A 393 -4.62 0.77 25.72
CA LEU A 393 -6.02 0.35 25.91
C LEU A 393 -6.14 -1.17 26.01
N ASN A 394 -5.51 -1.91 25.11
CA ASN A 394 -5.53 -3.36 25.10
C ASN A 394 -4.99 -3.96 26.41
N THR A 395 -3.85 -3.45 26.86
CA THR A 395 -3.17 -3.96 28.07
C THR A 395 -3.92 -3.62 29.35
N LEU A 396 -4.50 -2.42 29.43
CA LEU A 396 -5.05 -1.89 30.68
C LEU A 396 -6.57 -2.07 30.80
N HIS A 397 -7.28 -2.04 29.68
CA HIS A 397 -8.74 -1.94 29.64
C HIS A 397 -9.41 -3.12 28.92
N TYR A 398 -8.66 -3.96 28.19
CA TYR A 398 -9.23 -5.08 27.42
C TYR A 398 -8.60 -6.44 27.75
N ASP A 399 -8.09 -6.65 28.98
CA ASP A 399 -7.46 -7.92 29.45
C ASP A 399 -6.40 -8.51 28.50
N GLY A 400 -5.75 -7.68 27.66
CA GLY A 400 -4.83 -8.13 26.63
C GLY A 400 -5.48 -8.91 25.48
N HIS A 401 -6.73 -8.58 25.13
CA HIS A 401 -7.53 -9.22 24.07
C HIS A 401 -6.76 -9.41 22.76
N PHE A 402 -6.11 -8.34 22.27
CA PHE A 402 -5.33 -8.37 21.03
C PHE A 402 -3.88 -8.79 21.27
N SER A 403 -3.40 -9.68 20.43
CA SER A 403 -1.97 -9.97 20.28
C SER A 403 -1.24 -8.83 19.55
N ASP A 404 0.09 -8.83 19.67
CA ASP A 404 0.94 -7.89 18.94
C ASP A 404 0.77 -8.01 17.42
N GLN A 405 0.48 -9.21 16.92
CA GLN A 405 0.26 -9.44 15.50
C GLN A 405 -1.05 -8.82 15.03
N GLU A 406 -2.13 -8.95 15.81
CA GLU A 406 -3.42 -8.32 15.49
C GLU A 406 -3.31 -6.79 15.50
N LEU A 407 -2.67 -6.22 16.54
CA LEU A 407 -2.40 -4.77 16.57
C LEU A 407 -1.54 -4.31 15.38
N TRP A 408 -0.57 -5.12 14.96
CA TRP A 408 0.25 -4.84 13.78
C TRP A 408 -0.55 -4.90 12.49
N ARG A 409 -1.45 -5.88 12.32
CA ARG A 409 -2.34 -5.99 11.15
C ARG A 409 -3.24 -4.76 11.00
N MET A 410 -3.68 -4.15 12.11
CA MET A 410 -4.47 -2.91 12.09
C MET A 410 -3.74 -1.74 11.39
N VAL A 411 -2.41 -1.74 11.34
CA VAL A 411 -1.58 -0.70 10.69
C VAL A 411 -0.85 -1.20 9.44
N THR A 412 -1.15 -2.41 8.97
CA THR A 412 -0.57 -3.01 7.75
C THR A 412 -1.68 -3.56 6.85
N THR A 413 -1.97 -4.86 6.91
CA THR A 413 -2.95 -5.55 6.06
C THR A 413 -4.34 -4.93 6.14
N ASN A 414 -4.90 -4.75 7.34
CA ASN A 414 -6.28 -4.28 7.49
C ASN A 414 -6.41 -2.84 7.01
N ALA A 415 -5.37 -2.02 7.20
CA ALA A 415 -5.32 -0.67 6.69
C ALA A 415 -5.18 -0.61 5.15
N ALA A 416 -4.54 -1.61 4.53
CA ALA A 416 -4.51 -1.74 3.07
C ALA A 416 -5.86 -2.15 2.50
N LEU A 417 -6.54 -3.12 3.14
CA LEU A 417 -7.90 -3.56 2.79
C LEU A 417 -8.89 -2.39 2.91
N ALA A 418 -8.87 -1.66 4.02
CA ALA A 418 -9.70 -0.46 4.22
C ALA A 418 -9.50 0.63 3.13
N ALA A 419 -8.36 0.61 2.45
CA ALA A 419 -8.00 1.56 1.40
C ALA A 419 -8.24 1.05 -0.02
N GLY A 420 -8.75 -0.18 -0.21
CA GLY A 420 -8.86 -0.83 -1.52
C GLY A 420 -7.49 -1.08 -2.15
N ALA A 421 -6.46 -1.29 -1.32
CA ALA A 421 -5.08 -1.49 -1.75
C ALA A 421 -4.49 -2.80 -1.21
N GLY A 422 -5.34 -3.69 -0.66
CA GLY A 422 -4.97 -4.96 -0.05
C GLY A 422 -4.17 -5.88 -0.99
N ASP A 423 -4.46 -5.83 -2.28
CA ASP A 423 -3.80 -6.66 -3.31
C ASP A 423 -2.36 -6.23 -3.64
N ILE A 424 -1.90 -5.06 -3.17
CA ILE A 424 -0.64 -4.46 -3.66
C ILE A 424 0.29 -4.03 -2.52
N VAL A 425 -0.24 -3.61 -1.37
CA VAL A 425 0.54 -3.11 -0.23
C VAL A 425 0.01 -3.67 1.09
N GLY A 426 0.73 -3.41 2.19
CA GLY A 426 0.33 -3.85 3.53
C GLY A 426 0.87 -5.24 3.92
N MET A 427 1.48 -5.97 3.00
CA MET A 427 2.07 -7.29 3.26
C MET A 427 3.48 -7.44 2.65
N LEU A 428 4.29 -8.32 3.25
CA LEU A 428 5.53 -8.82 2.65
C LEU A 428 5.26 -10.19 2.04
N LYS A 429 4.80 -10.19 0.79
CA LYS A 429 4.48 -11.38 -0.02
C LYS A 429 5.00 -11.17 -1.45
N PRO A 430 5.47 -12.21 -2.17
CA PRO A 430 5.85 -12.07 -3.57
C PRO A 430 4.77 -11.34 -4.40
N GLY A 431 5.19 -10.48 -5.31
CA GLY A 431 4.31 -9.65 -6.14
C GLY A 431 3.98 -8.29 -5.52
N TYR A 432 3.88 -8.19 -4.20
CA TYR A 432 3.53 -6.94 -3.52
C TYR A 432 4.60 -5.86 -3.72
N VAL A 433 4.19 -4.60 -3.67
CA VAL A 433 5.13 -3.48 -3.76
C VAL A 433 5.99 -3.44 -2.51
N ALA A 434 7.28 -3.14 -2.69
CA ALA A 434 8.30 -3.09 -1.65
C ALA A 434 8.19 -1.81 -0.78
N ASP A 435 7.02 -1.63 -0.19
CA ASP A 435 6.78 -0.72 0.92
C ASP A 435 7.22 -1.43 2.21
N VAL A 436 8.39 -1.08 2.72
CA VAL A 436 9.09 -1.82 3.79
C VAL A 436 9.58 -0.87 4.86
N THR A 437 9.36 -1.23 6.12
CA THR A 437 9.96 -0.54 7.27
C THR A 437 10.75 -1.51 8.13
N ILE A 438 11.95 -1.11 8.54
CA ILE A 438 12.77 -1.85 9.50
C ILE A 438 12.73 -1.14 10.84
N PHE A 439 12.47 -1.89 11.91
CA PHE A 439 12.48 -1.43 13.29
C PHE A 439 13.63 -2.06 14.08
N ASP A 440 14.15 -1.32 15.07
CA ASP A 440 15.13 -1.79 16.02
C ASP A 440 14.47 -2.75 17.02
N GLY A 441 14.76 -4.04 16.85
CA GLY A 441 14.27 -5.15 17.65
C GLY A 441 15.27 -5.65 18.70
N LYS A 442 16.25 -4.83 19.09
CA LYS A 442 17.23 -5.21 20.12
C LYS A 442 16.56 -5.54 21.46
N ASP A 443 15.70 -4.63 21.93
CA ASP A 443 15.05 -4.72 23.23
C ASP A 443 13.64 -5.34 23.17
N ARG A 444 13.05 -5.42 21.98
CA ARG A 444 11.70 -5.97 21.70
C ARG A 444 11.78 -6.87 20.49
N LYS A 445 11.14 -8.04 20.53
CA LYS A 445 11.20 -9.02 19.44
C LYS A 445 9.94 -8.98 18.59
N ASP A 446 10.06 -9.45 17.36
CA ASP A 446 8.96 -9.70 16.43
C ASP A 446 8.03 -8.48 16.32
N HIS A 447 6.72 -8.70 16.30
CA HIS A 447 5.70 -7.65 16.24
C HIS A 447 5.84 -6.61 17.37
N ARG A 448 6.29 -7.00 18.58
CA ARG A 448 6.50 -6.06 19.70
C ARG A 448 7.52 -4.97 19.38
N ALA A 449 8.46 -5.24 18.47
CA ALA A 449 9.41 -4.23 18.00
C ALA A 449 8.70 -3.08 17.28
N VAL A 450 7.60 -3.36 16.59
CA VAL A 450 6.74 -2.36 15.93
C VAL A 450 5.81 -1.69 16.94
N ILE A 451 5.06 -2.48 17.71
CA ILE A 451 4.03 -1.95 18.64
C ILE A 451 4.63 -0.97 19.66
N GLY A 452 5.80 -1.29 20.20
CA GLY A 452 6.45 -0.41 21.19
C GLY A 452 7.27 0.74 20.60
N ALA A 453 7.53 0.77 19.29
CA ALA A 453 8.54 1.63 18.69
C ALA A 453 8.32 3.13 18.94
N GLY A 454 9.42 3.85 19.15
CA GLY A 454 9.50 5.29 18.92
C GLY A 454 10.05 5.61 17.53
N VAL A 455 10.04 6.89 17.14
CA VAL A 455 10.62 7.36 15.87
C VAL A 455 12.13 7.11 15.77
N GLU A 456 12.80 6.95 16.92
CA GLU A 456 14.20 6.59 17.04
C GLU A 456 14.48 5.12 16.67
N ASP A 457 13.48 4.27 16.81
CA ASP A 457 13.59 2.84 16.55
C ASP A 457 13.35 2.50 15.08
N VAL A 458 12.87 3.45 14.26
CA VAL A 458 12.69 3.27 12.81
C VAL A 458 14.05 3.35 12.11
N VAL A 459 14.56 2.21 11.65
CA VAL A 459 15.91 2.02 11.08
C VAL A 459 15.95 2.36 9.59
N LEU A 460 14.90 2.00 8.84
CA LEU A 460 14.81 2.24 7.40
C LEU A 460 13.34 2.28 6.99
N VAL A 461 12.97 3.18 6.09
CA VAL A 461 11.66 3.22 5.42
C VAL A 461 11.87 3.29 3.92
N MET A 462 11.24 2.37 3.21
CA MET A 462 11.25 2.27 1.75
C MET A 462 9.82 2.28 1.22
N ARG A 463 9.59 2.98 0.11
CA ARG A 463 8.33 2.97 -0.63
C ARG A 463 8.60 2.49 -2.06
N GLY A 464 8.06 1.34 -2.45
CA GLY A 464 8.36 0.68 -3.72
C GLY A 464 9.87 0.52 -3.95
N GLY A 465 10.60 0.07 -2.93
CA GLY A 465 12.06 -0.09 -2.95
C GLY A 465 12.86 1.22 -2.90
N LYS A 466 12.21 2.38 -2.97
CA LYS A 466 12.86 3.69 -2.85
C LYS A 466 13.05 4.07 -1.39
N VAL A 467 14.30 4.29 -0.99
CA VAL A 467 14.67 4.73 0.37
C VAL A 467 14.22 6.17 0.63
N LEU A 468 13.51 6.39 1.74
CA LEU A 468 12.94 7.68 2.12
C LEU A 468 13.50 8.24 3.44
N TYR A 469 13.71 7.38 4.44
CA TYR A 469 14.15 7.77 5.79
C TYR A 469 14.87 6.60 6.48
N GLY A 470 15.79 6.88 7.41
CA GLY A 470 16.44 5.84 8.20
C GLY A 470 17.74 6.27 8.88
N ASP A 471 18.45 5.31 9.44
CA ASP A 471 19.76 5.48 10.07
C ASP A 471 20.77 6.07 9.09
N ASP A 472 21.53 7.07 9.55
CA ASP A 472 22.44 7.89 8.71
C ASP A 472 23.44 7.03 7.94
N ALA A 473 24.09 6.09 8.63
CA ALA A 473 25.11 5.23 8.03
C ALA A 473 24.53 4.28 6.97
N LEU A 474 23.31 3.79 7.17
CA LEU A 474 22.65 2.88 6.24
C LEU A 474 22.14 3.64 5.00
N VAL A 475 21.44 4.76 5.21
CA VAL A 475 20.88 5.56 4.12
C VAL A 475 21.98 6.21 3.27
N ALA A 476 23.07 6.65 3.88
CA ALA A 476 24.20 7.24 3.16
C ALA A 476 24.99 6.24 2.30
N ASP A 477 24.81 4.92 2.50
CA ASP A 477 25.46 3.91 1.69
C ASP A 477 24.97 4.00 0.22
N PRO A 478 25.88 4.06 -0.78
CA PRO A 478 25.51 4.15 -2.19
C PRO A 478 24.69 2.96 -2.72
N GLY A 479 24.76 1.80 -2.07
CA GLY A 479 23.97 0.62 -2.41
C GLY A 479 22.53 0.65 -1.90
N VAL A 480 22.18 1.65 -1.08
CA VAL A 480 20.87 1.79 -0.43
C VAL A 480 20.20 3.11 -0.84
N GLY A 481 20.65 4.24 -0.31
CA GLY A 481 20.06 5.56 -0.59
C GLY A 481 21.01 6.52 -1.31
N GLY A 482 22.27 6.55 -0.90
CA GLY A 482 23.30 7.50 -1.33
C GLY A 482 23.33 8.81 -0.52
N GLY A 483 24.32 9.67 -0.81
CA GLY A 483 24.64 10.87 -0.01
C GLY A 483 23.69 12.07 -0.16
N ASP A 484 22.67 11.99 -1.01
CA ASP A 484 21.80 13.12 -1.37
C ASP A 484 20.64 13.36 -0.37
N CYS A 485 20.51 12.51 0.66
CA CYS A 485 19.50 12.65 1.71
C CYS A 485 19.99 13.56 2.86
N GLU A 486 19.08 14.37 3.39
CA GLU A 486 19.36 15.42 4.37
C GLU A 486 19.48 14.83 5.79
N THR A 487 20.50 15.26 6.55
CA THR A 487 20.69 14.83 7.94
C THR A 487 19.57 15.32 8.85
N LEU A 488 19.05 14.42 9.68
CA LEU A 488 17.99 14.68 10.65
C LEU A 488 18.29 13.90 11.94
N PRO A 489 19.03 14.46 12.92
CA PRO A 489 19.24 13.78 14.19
C PRO A 489 17.90 13.57 14.93
N VAL A 490 17.63 12.36 15.40
CA VAL A 490 16.40 11.98 16.11
C VAL A 490 16.76 11.29 17.41
N CYS A 491 16.41 11.90 18.55
CA CYS A 491 16.57 11.29 19.88
C CYS A 491 17.99 10.77 20.18
N GLY A 492 19.01 11.51 19.74
CA GLY A 492 20.42 11.14 19.90
C GLY A 492 20.92 10.11 18.89
N ARG A 493 20.08 9.59 18.00
CA ARG A 493 20.47 8.75 16.85
C ARG A 493 20.68 9.63 15.61
N ALA A 494 21.72 9.31 14.84
CA ALA A 494 21.96 9.94 13.54
C ALA A 494 21.01 9.32 12.50
N LYS A 495 20.09 10.11 11.96
CA LYS A 495 19.19 9.71 10.86
C LYS A 495 19.34 10.63 9.66
N ARG A 496 18.78 10.22 8.53
CA ARG A 496 18.59 11.03 7.32
C ARG A 496 17.19 10.88 6.76
N ALA A 497 16.72 11.91 6.05
CA ALA A 497 15.49 11.92 5.28
C ALA A 497 15.75 12.43 3.86
N CYS A 498 15.20 11.77 2.85
CA CYS A 498 15.45 12.06 1.43
C CYS A 498 14.51 13.15 0.86
N VAL A 499 14.15 14.15 1.67
CA VAL A 499 13.08 15.13 1.38
C VAL A 499 13.33 15.90 0.08
N ALA A 500 14.48 16.57 -0.07
CA ALA A 500 14.77 17.35 -1.28
C ALA A 500 14.79 16.50 -2.56
N LYS A 501 15.28 15.27 -2.46
CA LYS A 501 15.32 14.29 -3.56
C LYS A 501 13.91 13.87 -3.97
N ASP A 502 13.01 13.72 -3.01
CA ASP A 502 11.66 13.21 -3.22
C ASP A 502 10.66 14.30 -3.59
N LEU A 503 10.95 15.55 -3.20
CA LEU A 503 10.05 16.69 -3.36
C LEU A 503 10.53 17.70 -4.40
N ASN A 504 11.28 17.24 -5.41
CA ASN A 504 11.75 18.07 -6.53
C ASN A 504 12.47 19.36 -6.07
N GLY A 505 13.29 19.25 -5.02
CA GLY A 505 14.11 20.36 -4.49
C GLY A 505 13.49 21.12 -3.30
N ILE A 506 12.28 20.80 -2.85
CA ILE A 506 11.76 21.32 -1.57
C ILE A 506 12.54 20.67 -0.43
N THR A 507 13.25 21.47 0.36
CA THR A 507 14.19 20.98 1.38
C THR A 507 13.51 20.59 2.69
N LEU A 508 14.13 19.70 3.46
CA LEU A 508 13.77 19.37 4.84
C LEU A 508 13.67 20.63 5.71
N ASN A 509 14.63 21.56 5.57
CA ASN A 509 14.62 22.79 6.35
C ASN A 509 13.41 23.69 6.03
N GLN A 510 12.96 23.73 4.77
CA GLN A 510 11.79 24.50 4.36
C GLN A 510 10.52 23.96 5.01
N ILE A 511 10.26 22.65 4.91
CA ILE A 511 9.04 22.06 5.48
C ILE A 511 9.05 22.10 7.01
N ARG A 512 10.21 21.92 7.65
CA ARG A 512 10.36 22.09 9.10
C ARG A 512 10.07 23.51 9.56
N THR A 513 10.60 24.51 8.85
CA THR A 513 10.31 25.92 9.16
C THR A 513 8.82 26.23 9.06
N ALA A 514 8.11 25.62 8.09
CA ALA A 514 6.68 25.81 7.92
C ALA A 514 5.86 25.14 9.04
N GLY A 515 6.21 23.92 9.43
CA GLY A 515 5.40 23.09 10.34
C GLY A 515 5.75 23.17 11.82
N GLU A 516 7.02 23.35 12.19
CA GLU A 516 7.46 23.42 13.60
C GLU A 516 6.91 24.65 14.34
N ALA A 517 6.40 25.64 13.60
CA ALA A 517 5.67 26.77 14.17
C ALA A 517 4.35 26.35 14.84
N PHE A 518 3.77 25.22 14.44
CA PHE A 518 2.50 24.72 14.98
C PHE A 518 2.72 23.65 16.03
N TYR A 519 3.55 22.65 15.73
CA TYR A 519 3.82 21.53 16.63
C TYR A 519 5.17 20.87 16.28
N PRO A 520 5.93 20.31 17.24
CA PRO A 520 7.24 19.70 16.95
C PRO A 520 7.17 18.57 15.92
N LEU A 521 8.28 18.33 15.22
CA LEU A 521 8.35 17.25 14.22
C LEU A 521 8.20 15.87 14.88
N PHE A 522 8.84 15.67 16.03
CA PHE A 522 8.79 14.42 16.76
C PHE A 522 9.01 14.62 18.26
N PHE A 523 8.67 13.60 19.03
CA PHE A 523 9.04 13.41 20.43
C PHE A 523 9.63 12.01 20.57
N CYS A 524 10.61 11.85 21.43
CA CYS A 524 11.23 10.55 21.71
C CYS A 524 10.27 9.66 22.51
N ASN A 525 10.47 8.34 22.48
CA ASN A 525 9.53 7.40 23.10
C ASN A 525 9.39 7.60 24.63
N ASP A 526 10.45 8.08 25.27
CA ASP A 526 10.51 8.41 26.69
C ASP A 526 9.94 9.79 27.05
N GLN A 527 9.47 10.56 26.05
CA GLN A 527 8.89 11.88 26.23
C GLN A 527 7.38 11.85 26.05
N THR A 528 6.65 12.48 26.96
CA THR A 528 5.23 12.78 26.77
C THR A 528 5.10 13.99 25.85
N PRO A 529 4.47 13.86 24.67
CA PRO A 529 4.24 15.00 23.79
C PRO A 529 3.38 16.07 24.46
N SER A 530 3.70 17.33 24.21
CA SER A 530 3.01 18.45 24.87
C SER A 530 1.54 18.52 24.44
N LEU A 531 0.62 18.53 25.40
CA LEU A 531 -0.83 18.57 25.17
C LEU A 531 -1.35 17.40 24.33
N GLU A 532 -0.61 16.29 24.30
CA GLU A 532 -1.13 15.13 23.59
C GLU A 532 -2.47 14.67 24.20
N PRO A 533 -3.46 14.37 23.37
CA PRO A 533 -4.74 13.85 23.82
C PRO A 533 -4.59 12.54 24.62
N SER A 534 -5.45 12.35 25.61
CA SER A 534 -5.41 11.18 26.51
C SER A 534 -5.81 9.89 25.79
N CYS A 535 -5.17 8.78 26.15
CA CYS A 535 -5.60 7.42 25.79
C CYS A 535 -6.40 6.73 26.90
N VAL A 536 -6.54 7.38 28.06
CA VAL A 536 -7.29 6.83 29.20
C VAL A 536 -8.76 7.25 29.06
N PRO A 537 -9.70 6.29 28.91
CA PRO A 537 -11.13 6.55 28.90
C PRO A 537 -11.60 7.26 30.17
N TRP A 538 -12.50 8.23 30.04
CA TRP A 538 -12.99 9.00 31.19
C TRP A 538 -14.22 9.87 30.85
N ARG A 539 -15.24 9.84 31.72
CA ARG A 539 -16.34 10.83 31.79
C ARG A 539 -16.75 11.06 33.25
N THR A 540 -17.56 12.10 33.50
CA THR A 540 -18.13 12.32 34.84
C THR A 540 -19.04 11.19 35.32
N GLU A 541 -19.68 10.51 34.38
CA GLU A 541 -20.55 9.36 34.59
C GLU A 541 -19.77 8.10 34.98
N TYR A 542 -18.47 8.02 34.61
CA TYR A 542 -17.54 6.95 34.94
C TYR A 542 -16.13 7.52 35.18
N ALA A 543 -15.97 8.14 36.36
CA ALA A 543 -14.84 9.05 36.62
C ALA A 543 -13.61 8.39 37.24
N ASN A 544 -13.71 7.12 37.66
CA ASN A 544 -12.75 6.53 38.57
C ASN A 544 -11.50 5.96 37.90
N GLY A 545 -11.54 5.72 36.58
CA GLY A 545 -10.49 4.96 35.89
C GLY A 545 -10.23 3.63 36.62
N ILE A 546 -9.10 2.99 36.34
CA ILE A 546 -8.79 1.69 36.96
C ILE A 546 -8.55 1.85 38.47
N THR A 547 -9.27 1.06 39.26
CA THR A 547 -9.11 0.93 40.72
C THR A 547 -9.03 -0.54 41.13
N ALA A 548 -8.96 -0.84 42.44
CA ALA A 548 -8.98 -2.23 42.91
C ALA A 548 -10.40 -2.82 42.96
N GLU A 549 -11.42 -1.98 42.76
CA GLU A 549 -12.83 -2.32 42.79
C GLU A 549 -13.50 -2.22 41.41
N ASP A 550 -12.75 -1.77 40.39
CA ASP A 550 -13.15 -1.49 39.01
C ASP A 550 -11.88 -1.72 38.15
N ASP A 551 -11.68 -2.97 37.74
CA ASP A 551 -10.39 -3.46 37.20
C ASP A 551 -10.12 -2.95 35.77
N ASP A 552 -11.16 -2.58 35.02
CA ASP A 552 -11.05 -2.01 33.67
C ASP A 552 -11.36 -0.51 33.60
N GLY A 553 -11.81 0.09 34.70
CA GLY A 553 -12.01 1.53 34.81
C GLY A 553 -13.23 2.07 34.07
N ASP A 554 -14.24 1.25 33.81
CA ASP A 554 -15.47 1.63 33.13
C ASP A 554 -16.49 2.36 34.03
N GLY A 555 -16.18 2.47 35.33
CA GLY A 555 -16.99 3.15 36.34
C GLY A 555 -18.00 2.24 37.04
N ILE A 556 -17.99 0.94 36.75
CA ILE A 556 -18.85 -0.09 37.36
C ILE A 556 -17.98 -0.98 38.25
N ALA A 557 -18.50 -1.35 39.41
CA ALA A 557 -17.72 -2.17 40.34
C ALA A 557 -17.67 -3.62 39.86
N ASN A 558 -16.54 -4.31 40.04
CA ASN A 558 -16.30 -5.68 39.58
C ASN A 558 -17.40 -6.70 39.97
N ASP A 559 -18.16 -6.47 41.04
CA ASP A 559 -19.25 -7.35 41.50
C ASP A 559 -20.62 -7.07 40.88
N ALA A 560 -20.76 -5.91 40.21
CA ALA A 560 -21.93 -5.45 39.49
C ALA A 560 -21.73 -5.37 37.97
N ASP A 561 -20.48 -5.51 37.52
CA ASP A 561 -20.03 -5.43 36.15
C ASP A 561 -20.24 -6.76 35.39
N ASN A 562 -20.84 -6.70 34.19
CA ASN A 562 -21.03 -7.88 33.33
C ASN A 562 -19.80 -8.22 32.47
N CYS A 563 -18.79 -7.35 32.44
CA CYS A 563 -17.46 -7.58 31.88
C CYS A 563 -16.35 -6.98 32.77
N PRO A 564 -16.07 -7.52 33.98
CA PRO A 564 -15.18 -6.92 34.99
C PRO A 564 -13.72 -6.63 34.61
N LYS A 565 -13.32 -6.86 33.36
CA LYS A 565 -11.97 -6.68 32.84
C LYS A 565 -11.92 -6.05 31.44
N ILE A 566 -13.07 -5.84 30.80
CA ILE A 566 -13.17 -5.35 29.43
C ILE A 566 -14.07 -4.13 29.44
N PHE A 567 -13.43 -2.96 29.35
CA PHE A 567 -14.08 -1.66 29.49
C PHE A 567 -15.33 -1.54 28.62
N ASN A 568 -16.51 -1.48 29.26
CA ASN A 568 -17.81 -1.37 28.61
C ASN A 568 -18.79 -0.48 29.39
N PRO A 569 -18.46 0.82 29.57
CA PRO A 569 -19.26 1.71 30.39
C PRO A 569 -20.65 1.92 29.79
N ILE A 570 -21.64 2.22 30.64
CA ILE A 570 -22.98 2.57 30.20
C ILE A 570 -22.94 3.89 29.41
N ARG A 571 -23.22 3.83 28.09
CA ARG A 571 -23.34 5.01 27.23
C ARG A 571 -24.74 5.62 27.33
N PRO A 572 -24.90 6.91 26.96
CA PRO A 572 -26.22 7.52 26.83
C PRO A 572 -27.21 6.74 25.94
N LEU A 573 -26.71 5.98 24.95
CA LEU A 573 -27.55 5.15 24.07
C LEU A 573 -27.98 3.80 24.71
N ASP A 574 -27.33 3.33 25.77
CA ASP A 574 -27.51 1.99 26.34
C ASP A 574 -28.63 1.90 27.40
N GLN A 575 -29.49 2.92 27.49
CA GLN A 575 -30.69 2.93 28.35
C GLN A 575 -30.46 2.64 29.84
N GLY A 576 -29.23 2.85 30.33
CA GLY A 576 -28.89 2.73 31.76
C GLY A 576 -28.39 1.36 32.21
N ALA A 577 -28.02 0.46 31.29
CA ALA A 577 -27.40 -0.83 31.59
C ALA A 577 -26.23 -1.13 30.65
N GLN A 578 -25.28 -1.96 31.08
CA GLN A 578 -24.26 -2.51 30.19
C GLN A 578 -24.94 -3.41 29.16
N ALA A 579 -24.41 -3.46 27.95
CA ALA A 579 -24.96 -4.27 26.86
C ALA A 579 -24.80 -5.77 27.17
N ASP A 580 -25.85 -6.55 26.90
CA ASP A 580 -26.02 -7.99 27.14
C ASP A 580 -27.25 -8.42 26.30
N ILE A 581 -27.03 -8.63 25.00
CA ILE A 581 -28.10 -8.74 24.00
C ILE A 581 -28.85 -10.07 24.08
N ASP A 582 -28.20 -11.14 24.52
CA ASP A 582 -28.82 -12.46 24.68
C ASP A 582 -29.34 -12.75 26.11
N GLY A 583 -28.94 -11.94 27.08
CA GLY A 583 -29.44 -11.95 28.46
C GLY A 583 -28.83 -13.03 29.34
N ASP A 584 -27.63 -13.51 29.02
CA ASP A 584 -26.92 -14.54 29.79
C ASP A 584 -26.12 -13.98 30.99
N LYS A 585 -26.00 -12.64 31.07
CA LYS A 585 -25.28 -11.82 32.07
C LYS A 585 -23.78 -11.68 31.85
N ILE A 586 -23.27 -12.12 30.72
CA ILE A 586 -21.96 -11.75 30.19
C ILE A 586 -22.20 -10.56 29.26
N GLY A 587 -21.39 -9.52 29.36
CA GLY A 587 -21.58 -8.36 28.48
C GLY A 587 -21.11 -8.64 27.06
N ASP A 588 -21.77 -8.03 26.07
CA ASP A 588 -21.50 -8.28 24.64
C ASP A 588 -20.00 -8.21 24.27
N VAL A 589 -19.24 -7.32 24.92
CA VAL A 589 -17.82 -7.09 24.59
C VAL A 589 -16.85 -8.15 25.12
N CYS A 590 -17.28 -8.96 26.09
CA CYS A 590 -16.49 -10.03 26.70
C CYS A 590 -17.15 -11.41 26.53
N ASP A 591 -18.28 -11.45 25.82
CA ASP A 591 -18.96 -12.66 25.42
C ASP A 591 -18.34 -13.21 24.13
N ALA A 592 -18.06 -14.51 24.09
CA ALA A 592 -17.57 -15.20 22.91
C ALA A 592 -18.70 -15.49 21.90
N CYS A 593 -19.96 -15.50 22.36
CA CYS A 593 -21.16 -15.73 21.58
C CYS A 593 -22.24 -14.70 21.88
N PRO A 594 -22.05 -13.40 21.55
CA PRO A 594 -22.95 -12.31 21.96
C PRO A 594 -24.44 -12.53 21.65
N PHE A 595 -24.78 -13.34 20.64
CA PHE A 595 -26.15 -13.61 20.22
C PHE A 595 -26.71 -14.99 20.66
N ASP A 596 -25.98 -15.75 21.47
CA ASP A 596 -26.37 -17.10 21.90
C ASP A 596 -25.97 -17.41 23.35
N ALA A 597 -26.96 -17.26 24.24
CA ALA A 597 -26.85 -17.46 25.69
C ALA A 597 -26.46 -18.88 26.15
N ASN A 598 -26.14 -19.79 25.22
CA ASN A 598 -25.66 -21.13 25.51
C ASN A 598 -24.20 -21.36 25.05
N ASP A 599 -23.51 -20.35 24.53
CA ASP A 599 -22.13 -20.43 24.03
C ASP A 599 -21.91 -21.51 22.96
N THR A 600 -22.87 -21.67 22.02
CA THR A 600 -22.79 -22.70 20.97
C THR A 600 -22.43 -22.18 19.59
N CYS A 601 -22.09 -20.90 19.47
CA CYS A 601 -21.67 -20.28 18.24
C CYS A 601 -20.28 -20.77 17.77
N THR A 602 -19.97 -20.54 16.49
CA THR A 602 -18.64 -20.77 15.93
C THR A 602 -17.86 -19.47 16.01
N ALA A 603 -16.66 -19.50 16.58
CA ALA A 603 -15.76 -18.36 16.59
C ALA A 603 -15.48 -17.90 15.14
N LEU A 604 -15.61 -16.60 14.91
CA LEU A 604 -15.22 -15.96 13.66
C LEU A 604 -13.77 -15.48 13.79
N ASP A 605 -13.08 -15.39 12.66
CA ASP A 605 -11.71 -14.88 12.60
C ASP A 605 -11.72 -13.59 11.78
N ALA A 606 -11.40 -12.45 12.40
CA ALA A 606 -11.29 -11.16 11.71
C ALA A 606 -10.13 -11.13 10.69
N ASN A 607 -9.26 -12.15 10.71
CA ASN A 607 -8.17 -12.33 9.75
C ASN A 607 -8.53 -13.28 8.59
N ASP A 608 -9.77 -13.75 8.48
CA ASP A 608 -10.33 -14.49 7.36
C ASP A 608 -11.62 -13.78 6.94
N ILE A 609 -11.43 -12.70 6.16
CA ILE A 609 -12.49 -11.74 5.91
C ILE A 609 -13.57 -12.35 5.02
N ASP A 610 -13.25 -13.19 4.03
CA ASP A 610 -14.27 -13.82 3.18
C ASP A 610 -14.84 -15.15 3.74
N ALA A 611 -14.25 -15.65 4.83
CA ALA A 611 -14.64 -16.83 5.58
C ALA A 611 -14.58 -18.14 4.79
N ASP A 612 -13.59 -18.26 3.90
CA ASP A 612 -13.35 -19.48 3.14
C ASP A 612 -12.46 -20.51 3.87
N GLY A 613 -11.89 -20.13 5.02
CA GLY A 613 -10.99 -20.92 5.86
C GLY A 613 -9.51 -20.66 5.64
N VAL A 614 -9.12 -19.70 4.79
CA VAL A 614 -7.75 -19.28 4.52
C VAL A 614 -7.54 -17.87 5.08
N PRO A 615 -6.57 -17.65 5.99
CA PRO A 615 -6.31 -16.31 6.50
C PRO A 615 -5.87 -15.35 5.38
N ASN A 616 -6.33 -14.10 5.43
CA ASN A 616 -6.10 -13.01 4.46
C ASN A 616 -4.63 -12.89 4.00
N GLY A 617 -3.68 -13.21 4.89
CA GLY A 617 -2.25 -13.14 4.62
C GLY A 617 -1.72 -14.22 3.67
N GLY A 618 -2.29 -15.42 3.77
CA GLY A 618 -1.98 -16.58 2.94
C GLY A 618 -2.91 -16.69 1.74
N ASP A 619 -4.04 -15.99 1.80
CA ASP A 619 -5.06 -15.97 0.77
C ASP A 619 -4.57 -15.24 -0.50
N ASN A 620 -4.79 -15.84 -1.67
CA ASN A 620 -4.57 -15.22 -2.97
C ASN A 620 -5.80 -14.47 -3.50
N CYS A 621 -6.96 -14.56 -2.84
CA CYS A 621 -8.13 -13.72 -3.03
C CYS A 621 -8.77 -13.31 -1.70
N PRO A 622 -8.11 -12.46 -0.88
CA PRO A 622 -8.58 -12.15 0.48
C PRO A 622 -10.04 -11.67 0.56
N GLU A 623 -10.58 -11.04 -0.49
CA GLU A 623 -11.94 -10.50 -0.52
C GLU A 623 -12.94 -11.41 -1.27
N ALA A 624 -12.54 -12.62 -1.70
CA ALA A 624 -13.35 -13.49 -2.54
C ALA A 624 -13.06 -15.00 -2.34
N ALA A 625 -13.96 -15.65 -1.62
CA ALA A 625 -13.81 -17.03 -1.15
C ALA A 625 -13.35 -18.04 -2.23
N ASN A 626 -12.20 -18.66 -2.01
CA ASN A 626 -11.58 -19.66 -2.87
C ASN A 626 -10.67 -20.62 -2.08
N THR A 627 -11.27 -21.51 -1.28
CA THR A 627 -10.56 -22.43 -0.36
C THR A 627 -9.48 -23.31 -1.03
N ASP A 628 -9.53 -23.51 -2.36
CA ASP A 628 -8.53 -24.28 -3.09
C ASP A 628 -7.30 -23.49 -3.52
N GLN A 629 -7.34 -22.15 -3.39
CA GLN A 629 -6.26 -21.21 -3.67
C GLN A 629 -5.68 -21.40 -5.08
N ALA A 630 -6.55 -21.70 -6.05
CA ALA A 630 -6.15 -21.86 -7.44
C ALA A 630 -5.59 -20.55 -8.00
N ASP A 631 -4.43 -20.63 -8.65
CA ASP A 631 -3.70 -19.54 -9.29
C ASP A 631 -3.01 -20.13 -10.53
N ALA A 632 -3.64 -19.96 -11.70
CA ALA A 632 -3.25 -20.63 -12.93
C ALA A 632 -1.97 -20.07 -13.56
N ASP A 633 -1.67 -18.79 -13.34
CA ASP A 633 -0.51 -18.12 -13.95
C ASP A 633 0.64 -17.87 -12.95
N ALA A 634 0.41 -18.19 -11.66
CA ALA A 634 1.37 -18.16 -10.57
C ALA A 634 1.88 -16.75 -10.22
N ASP A 635 0.99 -15.78 -10.29
CA ASP A 635 1.30 -14.38 -10.00
C ASP A 635 0.99 -13.95 -8.56
N GLY A 636 0.32 -14.83 -7.79
CA GLY A 636 -0.06 -14.61 -6.40
C GLY A 636 -1.47 -14.08 -6.21
N HIS A 637 -2.22 -13.81 -7.28
CA HIS A 637 -3.65 -13.53 -7.30
C HIS A 637 -4.41 -14.79 -7.74
N GLY A 638 -5.51 -15.13 -7.04
CA GLY A 638 -6.25 -16.35 -7.34
C GLY A 638 -7.18 -16.21 -8.55
N ASP A 639 -7.47 -17.32 -9.24
CA ASP A 639 -8.31 -17.39 -10.43
C ASP A 639 -9.71 -16.74 -10.26
N VAL A 640 -10.18 -16.60 -9.01
CA VAL A 640 -11.49 -16.01 -8.65
C VAL A 640 -11.45 -14.48 -8.68
N CYS A 641 -10.35 -13.88 -8.25
CA CYS A 641 -10.17 -12.44 -8.14
C CYS A 641 -9.23 -11.86 -9.22
N ASP A 642 -8.51 -12.71 -9.96
CA ASP A 642 -7.65 -12.30 -11.06
C ASP A 642 -8.36 -12.44 -12.42
N PRO A 643 -8.66 -11.33 -13.12
CA PRO A 643 -9.26 -11.38 -14.45
C PRO A 643 -8.22 -11.69 -15.56
N CYS A 644 -6.96 -11.88 -15.21
CA CYS A 644 -5.86 -11.98 -16.15
C CYS A 644 -5.56 -13.41 -16.56
N ALA A 645 -4.79 -13.54 -17.63
CA ALA A 645 -4.39 -14.85 -18.18
C ALA A 645 -2.87 -14.99 -18.26
N GLU A 646 -2.17 -13.94 -17.88
CA GLU A 646 -0.72 -13.81 -17.89
C GLU A 646 -0.35 -13.00 -16.64
N PRO A 647 0.76 -13.35 -15.95
CA PRO A 647 1.04 -12.83 -14.61
C PRO A 647 1.04 -11.30 -14.50
N ASN A 648 0.32 -10.77 -13.51
CA ASN A 648 0.19 -9.38 -13.11
C ASN A 648 0.61 -9.14 -11.65
N PHE A 649 1.81 -9.60 -11.32
CA PHE A 649 2.45 -9.38 -10.01
C PHE A 649 2.23 -7.96 -9.44
N GLY A 650 1.47 -7.86 -8.35
CA GLY A 650 1.27 -6.61 -7.61
C GLY A 650 0.44 -5.57 -8.34
N THR A 651 -0.38 -5.98 -9.31
CA THR A 651 -1.35 -5.10 -9.95
C THR A 651 -2.63 -5.83 -10.32
N PRO A 652 -3.81 -5.27 -10.05
CA PRO A 652 -5.08 -5.82 -10.52
C PRO A 652 -5.32 -5.56 -12.03
N VAL A 653 -4.36 -4.90 -12.70
CA VAL A 653 -4.48 -4.55 -14.11
C VAL A 653 -3.71 -5.55 -14.95
N CYS A 654 -4.43 -6.31 -15.76
CA CYS A 654 -3.81 -7.28 -16.65
C CYS A 654 -2.76 -6.64 -17.54
N PRO A 655 -1.56 -7.24 -17.66
CA PRO A 655 -0.59 -6.81 -18.64
C PRO A 655 -1.26 -6.85 -20.01
N PRO A 656 -1.10 -5.80 -20.83
CA PRO A 656 -1.62 -5.83 -22.19
C PRO A 656 -0.99 -7.01 -22.90
N LYS A 657 -1.81 -7.80 -23.60
CA LYS A 657 -1.36 -8.96 -24.36
C LYS A 657 -0.15 -8.59 -25.24
N PRO A 658 0.95 -9.36 -25.19
CA PRO A 658 2.09 -9.13 -26.08
C PRO A 658 1.64 -9.06 -27.54
N THR A 659 1.92 -7.93 -28.16
CA THR A 659 1.54 -7.59 -29.52
C THR A 659 2.81 -7.57 -30.37
N LEU A 660 2.75 -8.07 -31.61
CA LEU A 660 3.91 -8.02 -32.50
C LEU A 660 4.21 -6.55 -32.87
N ILE A 661 5.49 -6.19 -33.00
CA ILE A 661 5.86 -4.84 -33.47
C ILE A 661 5.19 -4.55 -34.82
N GLU A 662 5.04 -5.55 -35.69
CA GLU A 662 4.35 -5.41 -36.98
C GLU A 662 2.93 -4.87 -36.82
N VAL A 663 2.18 -5.35 -35.83
CA VAL A 663 0.82 -4.88 -35.56
C VAL A 663 0.84 -3.43 -35.08
N ILE A 664 1.79 -3.09 -34.22
CA ILE A 664 1.94 -1.75 -33.65
C ILE A 664 2.40 -0.74 -34.72
N ARG A 665 3.36 -1.09 -35.58
CA ARG A 665 4.02 -0.16 -36.49
C ARG A 665 3.43 -0.12 -37.89
N ASN A 666 2.68 -1.14 -38.34
CA ASN A 666 2.09 -1.14 -39.67
C ASN A 666 0.71 -0.45 -39.66
N PRO A 667 0.57 0.77 -40.24
CA PRO A 667 -0.70 1.50 -40.21
C PRO A 667 -1.81 0.83 -41.03
N ALA A 668 -1.47 -0.14 -41.87
CA ALA A 668 -2.43 -0.93 -42.64
C ALA A 668 -2.88 -2.21 -41.92
N HIS A 669 -2.30 -2.53 -40.75
CA HIS A 669 -2.72 -3.69 -39.98
C HIS A 669 -4.12 -3.45 -39.38
N PRO A 670 -5.07 -4.40 -39.46
CA PRO A 670 -6.43 -4.21 -38.93
C PRO A 670 -6.49 -3.93 -37.43
N GLU A 671 -5.51 -4.41 -36.69
CA GLU A 671 -5.38 -4.25 -35.23
C GLU A 671 -4.35 -3.17 -34.85
N HIS A 672 -3.98 -2.28 -35.78
CA HIS A 672 -3.08 -1.18 -35.48
C HIS A 672 -3.65 -0.29 -34.36
N PRO A 673 -2.91 -0.10 -33.25
CA PRO A 673 -3.42 0.64 -32.10
C PRO A 673 -3.55 2.14 -32.40
N ALA A 674 -4.58 2.78 -31.86
CA ALA A 674 -4.64 4.24 -31.82
C ALA A 674 -3.51 4.81 -30.94
N ALA A 675 -3.00 6.00 -31.25
CA ALA A 675 -2.06 6.70 -30.39
C ALA A 675 -2.63 6.89 -28.97
N GLY A 676 -1.79 6.74 -27.95
CA GLY A 676 -2.18 6.70 -26.53
C GLY A 676 -2.67 5.33 -26.03
N SER A 677 -2.79 4.34 -26.90
CA SER A 677 -3.09 2.95 -26.49
C SER A 677 -1.93 2.34 -25.72
N THR A 678 -2.23 1.57 -24.67
CA THR A 678 -1.20 0.75 -24.02
C THR A 678 -0.86 -0.44 -24.91
N VAL A 679 0.43 -0.71 -25.09
CA VAL A 679 0.95 -1.84 -25.86
C VAL A 679 2.04 -2.55 -25.06
N ALA A 680 2.18 -3.86 -25.27
CA ALA A 680 3.35 -4.62 -24.82
C ALA A 680 3.99 -5.35 -26.01
N ILE A 681 5.32 -5.42 -26.00
CA ILE A 681 6.14 -6.21 -26.91
C ILE A 681 7.07 -7.10 -26.09
N LYS A 682 7.33 -8.32 -26.56
CA LYS A 682 8.15 -9.33 -25.86
C LYS A 682 9.14 -9.97 -26.83
N ASP A 683 10.26 -10.47 -26.30
CA ASP A 683 11.31 -11.16 -27.06
C ASP A 683 11.96 -10.31 -28.17
N VAL A 684 12.16 -9.01 -27.91
CA VAL A 684 12.78 -8.07 -28.86
C VAL A 684 14.20 -7.71 -28.42
N TYR A 685 15.07 -7.35 -29.36
CA TYR A 685 16.49 -7.11 -29.09
C TYR A 685 16.88 -5.65 -29.25
N VAL A 686 17.64 -5.12 -28.30
CA VAL A 686 18.17 -3.74 -28.35
C VAL A 686 19.23 -3.62 -29.46
N THR A 687 18.92 -2.88 -30.52
CA THR A 687 19.78 -2.75 -31.72
C THR A 687 20.64 -1.49 -31.73
N ALA A 688 20.22 -0.44 -31.02
CA ALA A 688 20.97 0.80 -30.79
C ALA A 688 20.43 1.55 -29.56
N ILE A 689 21.24 2.43 -28.99
CA ILE A 689 20.89 3.25 -27.82
C ILE A 689 21.16 4.71 -28.18
N ARG A 690 20.18 5.61 -27.95
CA ARG A 690 20.42 7.05 -27.97
C ARG A 690 21.01 7.47 -26.63
N PRO A 691 22.22 8.04 -26.59
CA PRO A 691 22.99 8.23 -25.37
C PRO A 691 22.49 9.38 -24.46
N ASN A 692 23.07 9.44 -23.25
CA ASN A 692 22.61 10.15 -22.06
C ASN A 692 22.74 11.70 -22.06
N THR A 693 22.44 12.37 -23.18
CA THR A 693 22.54 13.84 -23.29
C THR A 693 21.40 14.40 -24.13
N GLY A 694 20.71 15.43 -23.64
CA GLY A 694 19.54 16.04 -24.31
C GLY A 694 18.18 15.51 -23.81
N ASN A 695 17.11 16.00 -24.44
CA ASN A 695 15.70 15.78 -24.07
C ASN A 695 15.02 14.62 -24.84
N SER A 696 15.74 13.91 -25.72
CA SER A 696 15.20 12.79 -26.51
C SER A 696 16.06 11.53 -26.34
N ARG A 697 15.93 10.92 -25.16
CA ARG A 697 16.64 9.69 -24.78
C ARG A 697 15.80 8.47 -25.10
N GLY A 698 16.46 7.34 -25.35
CA GLY A 698 15.77 6.09 -25.64
C GLY A 698 16.66 5.04 -26.28
N PHE A 699 16.05 3.98 -26.76
CA PHE A 699 16.75 2.90 -27.43
C PHE A 699 15.85 2.28 -28.51
N TYR A 700 16.48 1.66 -29.50
CA TYR A 700 15.79 0.99 -30.60
C TYR A 700 15.77 -0.50 -30.32
N VAL A 701 14.60 -1.12 -30.53
CA VAL A 701 14.42 -2.56 -30.43
C VAL A 701 13.92 -3.13 -31.74
N GLN A 702 14.28 -4.39 -31.99
CA GLN A 702 13.81 -5.11 -33.18
C GLN A 702 13.61 -6.59 -32.87
N ASP A 703 12.58 -7.21 -33.43
CA ASP A 703 12.41 -8.66 -33.37
C ASP A 703 13.33 -9.42 -34.36
N THR A 704 13.32 -10.75 -34.26
CA THR A 704 14.19 -11.62 -35.06
C THR A 704 13.64 -11.96 -36.45
N SER A 705 12.45 -11.49 -36.81
CA SER A 705 11.80 -11.79 -38.09
C SER A 705 12.47 -11.11 -39.28
N LEU A 706 13.10 -9.95 -39.04
CA LEU A 706 13.73 -9.08 -40.05
C LEU A 706 12.78 -8.63 -41.17
N LYS A 707 11.46 -8.70 -40.93
CA LYS A 707 10.43 -8.24 -41.87
C LYS A 707 10.18 -6.74 -41.71
N PRO A 708 9.60 -6.05 -42.71
CA PRO A 708 9.12 -4.69 -42.50
C PRO A 708 8.25 -4.58 -41.24
N PHE A 709 8.34 -3.45 -40.55
CA PHE A 709 7.63 -3.10 -39.32
C PHE A 709 8.01 -3.94 -38.10
N SER A 710 9.22 -4.52 -38.06
CA SER A 710 9.68 -5.29 -36.90
C SER A 710 10.63 -4.54 -35.96
N GLY A 711 10.76 -3.21 -36.13
CA GLY A 711 11.52 -2.34 -35.23
C GLY A 711 10.70 -1.16 -34.71
N ILE A 712 10.99 -0.71 -33.49
CA ILE A 712 10.35 0.46 -32.87
C ILE A 712 11.32 1.17 -31.92
N PHE A 713 11.14 2.48 -31.77
CA PHE A 713 11.89 3.29 -30.81
C PHE A 713 11.18 3.31 -29.45
N VAL A 714 11.93 3.13 -28.37
CA VAL A 714 11.44 3.22 -26.99
C VAL A 714 11.97 4.51 -26.38
N PHE A 715 11.07 5.45 -26.09
CA PHE A 715 11.38 6.77 -25.56
C PHE A 715 11.42 6.75 -24.03
N THR A 716 12.53 7.20 -23.46
CA THR A 716 12.76 7.22 -21.99
C THR A 716 12.75 8.63 -21.40
N GLY A 717 12.36 9.65 -22.17
CA GLY A 717 12.29 11.03 -21.69
C GLY A 717 13.64 11.56 -21.23
N SER A 718 13.71 12.02 -19.98
CA SER A 718 14.94 12.47 -19.33
C SER A 718 15.69 11.33 -18.62
N THR A 719 15.14 10.12 -18.56
CA THR A 719 15.77 8.97 -17.91
C THR A 719 16.78 8.31 -18.85
N ALA A 720 17.95 7.97 -18.32
CA ALA A 720 18.96 7.23 -19.07
C ALA A 720 18.48 5.79 -19.33
N PRO A 721 18.55 5.26 -20.58
CA PRO A 721 18.20 3.87 -20.85
C PRO A 721 19.01 2.90 -19.99
N GLN A 722 18.34 2.01 -19.26
CA GLN A 722 18.97 0.99 -18.40
C GLN A 722 19.13 -0.35 -19.14
N VAL A 723 19.57 -0.30 -20.40
CA VAL A 723 19.74 -1.48 -21.28
C VAL A 723 21.08 -1.42 -22.00
N GLN A 724 21.54 -2.56 -22.52
CA GLN A 724 22.74 -2.68 -23.34
C GLN A 724 22.39 -3.19 -24.74
N LEU A 725 23.25 -2.85 -25.72
CA LEU A 725 23.13 -3.37 -27.07
C LEU A 725 23.19 -4.91 -27.05
N GLY A 726 22.21 -5.55 -27.69
CA GLY A 726 22.07 -7.00 -27.72
C GLY A 726 21.19 -7.59 -26.62
N ASN A 727 20.78 -6.82 -25.60
CA ASN A 727 19.84 -7.32 -24.59
C ASN A 727 18.54 -7.76 -25.26
N ARG A 728 17.98 -8.89 -24.80
CA ARG A 728 16.59 -9.25 -25.08
C ARG A 728 15.72 -8.62 -24.01
N VAL A 729 14.68 -7.91 -24.44
CA VAL A 729 13.82 -7.13 -23.55
C VAL A 729 12.35 -7.35 -23.85
N SER A 730 11.54 -7.12 -22.83
CA SER A 730 10.10 -6.93 -22.91
C SER A 730 9.79 -5.48 -22.54
N VAL A 731 8.87 -4.85 -23.28
CA VAL A 731 8.55 -3.42 -23.10
C VAL A 731 7.04 -3.25 -23.07
N THR A 732 6.53 -2.62 -22.02
CA THR A 732 5.13 -2.19 -21.90
C THR A 732 5.09 -0.67 -21.82
N GLY A 733 4.21 -0.02 -22.58
CA GLY A 733 4.08 1.44 -22.55
C GLY A 733 2.96 1.95 -23.43
N LYS A 734 3.02 3.23 -23.80
CA LYS A 734 2.03 3.91 -24.63
C LYS A 734 2.56 4.06 -26.05
N TYR A 735 1.83 3.55 -27.03
CA TYR A 735 2.14 3.79 -28.43
C TYR A 735 1.83 5.24 -28.79
N GLU A 736 2.80 5.95 -29.36
CA GLU A 736 2.66 7.33 -29.81
C GLU A 736 3.26 7.51 -31.20
N GLU A 737 2.72 8.48 -31.93
CA GLU A 737 3.27 8.97 -33.20
C GLU A 737 3.81 10.38 -32.96
N TYR A 738 5.14 10.49 -32.82
CA TYR A 738 5.79 11.75 -32.48
C TYR A 738 6.48 12.35 -33.71
N PHE A 739 5.83 13.36 -34.30
CA PHE A 739 6.27 13.98 -35.55
C PHE A 739 6.54 12.96 -36.68
N GLY A 740 5.78 11.87 -36.74
CA GLY A 740 5.91 10.81 -37.75
C GLY A 740 6.92 9.71 -37.43
N LEU A 741 7.51 9.72 -36.23
CA LEU A 741 8.25 8.58 -35.68
C LEU A 741 7.31 7.78 -34.78
N GLY A 742 7.17 6.48 -35.03
CA GLY A 742 6.45 5.59 -34.12
C GLY A 742 7.31 5.22 -32.92
N GLU A 743 6.79 5.46 -31.72
CA GLU A 743 7.51 5.21 -30.48
C GLU A 743 6.63 4.63 -29.37
N ILE A 744 7.28 3.99 -28.39
CA ILE A 744 6.66 3.61 -27.12
C ILE A 744 7.15 4.59 -26.05
N THR A 745 6.22 5.31 -25.41
CA THR A 745 6.47 6.26 -24.31
C THR A 745 6.00 5.70 -22.97
N ASN A 746 6.39 6.31 -21.85
CA ASN A 746 6.10 5.85 -20.49
C ASN A 746 6.42 4.35 -20.31
N ALA A 747 7.53 3.93 -20.91
CA ALA A 747 7.85 2.53 -21.07
C ALA A 747 8.42 1.94 -19.78
N ILE A 748 7.85 0.81 -19.36
CA ILE A 748 8.46 -0.12 -18.41
C ILE A 748 9.20 -1.15 -19.26
N THR A 749 10.50 -1.32 -19.01
CA THR A 749 11.36 -2.25 -19.76
C THR A 749 11.95 -3.29 -18.83
N THR A 750 11.71 -4.55 -19.13
CA THR A 750 12.30 -5.70 -18.45
C THR A 750 13.39 -6.29 -19.32
N VAL A 751 14.57 -6.54 -18.74
CA VAL A 751 15.67 -7.23 -19.45
C VAL A 751 15.51 -8.73 -19.23
N ASP A 752 14.96 -9.41 -20.24
CA ASP A 752 14.71 -10.85 -20.23
C ASP A 752 15.99 -11.67 -20.41
N ASP A 753 16.99 -11.11 -21.10
CA ASP A 753 18.32 -11.68 -21.25
C ASP A 753 19.37 -10.55 -21.29
N PRO A 754 20.34 -10.51 -20.35
CA PRO A 754 21.39 -9.50 -20.31
C PRO A 754 22.49 -9.72 -21.37
N GLY A 755 22.37 -10.71 -22.26
CA GLY A 755 23.29 -10.94 -23.37
C GLY A 755 23.57 -9.69 -24.19
N THR A 756 24.78 -9.60 -24.74
CA THR A 756 25.26 -8.40 -25.48
C THR A 756 25.48 -8.68 -26.95
N THR A 757 24.94 -9.78 -27.46
CA THR A 757 25.13 -10.23 -28.85
C THR A 757 23.77 -10.31 -29.53
N LEU A 758 23.62 -9.62 -30.65
CA LEU A 758 22.42 -9.74 -31.48
C LEU A 758 22.37 -11.14 -32.14
N PRO A 759 21.22 -11.83 -32.12
CA PRO A 759 21.07 -13.13 -32.79
C PRO A 759 20.95 -13.00 -34.32
N PHE A 760 20.95 -11.78 -34.85
CA PHE A 760 20.84 -11.47 -36.28
C PHE A 760 21.83 -10.39 -36.70
N GLY A 761 22.16 -10.37 -38.01
CA GLY A 761 22.90 -9.28 -38.65
C GLY A 761 21.99 -8.14 -39.14
N PRO A 762 22.55 -7.04 -39.65
CA PRO A 762 21.77 -5.97 -40.26
C PRO A 762 21.06 -6.45 -41.53
N ILE A 763 19.93 -5.84 -41.86
CA ILE A 763 19.19 -6.11 -43.09
C ILE A 763 19.93 -5.46 -44.27
N ASP A 764 20.36 -6.28 -45.22
CA ASP A 764 21.05 -5.80 -46.43
C ASP A 764 20.08 -5.17 -47.42
N VAL A 765 20.22 -3.86 -47.64
CA VAL A 765 19.40 -3.08 -48.56
C VAL A 765 20.15 -2.88 -49.87
N ALA A 766 19.71 -3.59 -50.90
CA ALA A 766 20.36 -3.59 -52.21
C ALA A 766 20.24 -2.25 -52.96
N GLU A 767 19.11 -1.56 -52.80
CA GLU A 767 18.83 -0.27 -53.46
C GLU A 767 18.52 0.79 -52.39
N PRO A 768 19.48 1.67 -52.03
CA PRO A 768 19.28 2.66 -50.98
C PRO A 768 18.08 3.59 -51.21
N ALA A 769 17.69 3.84 -52.47
CA ALA A 769 16.51 4.66 -52.80
C ALA A 769 15.19 4.09 -52.27
N THR A 770 15.15 2.79 -51.96
CA THR A 770 13.93 2.15 -51.44
C THR A 770 13.66 2.48 -49.97
N ILE A 771 14.68 2.88 -49.22
CA ILE A 771 14.58 3.27 -47.81
C ILE A 771 14.78 4.78 -47.59
N ALA A 772 15.29 5.52 -48.59
CA ALA A 772 15.36 6.97 -48.55
C ALA A 772 13.96 7.62 -48.39
N THR A 773 13.90 8.93 -48.08
CA THR A 773 12.63 9.68 -47.98
C THR A 773 11.76 9.49 -49.23
N ASN A 774 10.48 9.10 -49.03
CA ASN A 774 9.51 8.69 -50.07
C ASN A 774 9.79 7.33 -50.74
N GLY A 775 10.77 6.57 -50.27
CA GLY A 775 11.03 5.20 -50.68
C GLY A 775 9.94 4.25 -50.19
N MET A 776 9.66 3.20 -50.97
CA MET A 776 8.55 2.28 -50.69
C MET A 776 8.71 1.45 -49.40
N PHE A 777 9.94 1.32 -48.87
CA PHE A 777 10.25 0.59 -47.63
C PHE A 777 10.73 1.52 -46.51
N ALA A 778 10.70 2.84 -46.71
CA ALA A 778 11.25 3.79 -45.75
C ALA A 778 10.56 3.68 -44.38
N GLU A 779 9.22 3.78 -44.38
CA GLU A 779 8.38 3.58 -43.18
C GLU A 779 8.54 2.16 -42.60
N GLY A 780 8.51 1.15 -43.47
CA GLY A 780 8.59 -0.25 -43.07
C GLY A 780 9.91 -0.60 -42.40
N TYR A 781 11.01 0.09 -42.69
CA TYR A 781 12.30 -0.14 -42.03
C TYR A 781 12.62 0.89 -40.96
N GLU A 782 11.71 1.82 -40.64
CA GLU A 782 11.90 2.71 -39.49
C GLU A 782 12.21 1.93 -38.21
N SER A 783 13.17 2.44 -37.44
CA SER A 783 13.70 1.85 -36.20
C SER A 783 14.42 0.50 -36.38
N MET A 784 14.67 0.06 -37.61
CA MET A 784 15.33 -1.21 -37.91
C MET A 784 16.83 -1.06 -38.20
N LEU A 785 17.61 -2.09 -37.87
CA LEU A 785 19.04 -2.16 -38.16
C LEU A 785 19.29 -2.60 -39.61
N VAL A 786 19.78 -1.69 -40.45
CA VAL A 786 19.97 -1.90 -41.89
C VAL A 786 21.41 -1.64 -42.32
N ARG A 787 21.80 -2.19 -43.48
CA ARG A 787 23.10 -1.98 -44.11
C ARG A 787 22.95 -1.71 -45.61
N VAL A 788 23.57 -0.64 -46.08
CA VAL A 788 23.75 -0.34 -47.51
C VAL A 788 25.21 -0.57 -47.90
N VAL A 789 25.45 -0.99 -49.14
CA VAL A 789 26.79 -1.33 -49.65
C VAL A 789 27.12 -0.57 -50.92
N ASN A 790 28.41 -0.26 -51.12
CA ASN A 790 28.94 0.38 -52.32
C ASN A 790 28.23 1.70 -52.69
N VAL A 791 28.01 2.57 -51.69
CA VAL A 791 27.36 3.88 -51.88
C VAL A 791 28.40 5.00 -51.96
N ALA A 792 28.04 6.13 -52.55
CA ALA A 792 28.89 7.31 -52.63
C ALA A 792 28.15 8.59 -52.26
N ILE A 793 28.85 9.58 -51.70
CA ILE A 793 28.27 10.89 -51.39
C ILE A 793 27.75 11.56 -52.66
N THR A 794 26.50 12.00 -52.65
CA THR A 794 25.84 12.75 -53.72
C THR A 794 25.57 14.20 -53.32
N VAL A 795 25.35 14.46 -52.03
CA VAL A 795 25.21 15.81 -51.46
C VAL A 795 26.03 15.87 -50.18
N VAL A 796 26.91 16.87 -50.10
CA VAL A 796 27.85 17.01 -48.98
C VAL A 796 27.12 17.49 -47.73
N ASN A 797 26.31 18.54 -47.83
CA ASN A 797 25.50 19.04 -46.72
C ASN A 797 24.02 19.04 -47.13
N SER A 798 23.25 18.16 -46.51
CA SER A 798 21.84 17.95 -46.80
C SER A 798 20.91 19.06 -46.28
N ASP A 799 21.39 19.90 -45.37
CA ASP A 799 20.61 20.92 -44.65
C ASP A 799 21.05 22.36 -44.96
N ALA A 800 21.85 22.53 -46.03
CA ALA A 800 22.36 23.83 -46.44
C ALA A 800 21.24 24.89 -46.52
N PRO A 801 21.46 26.11 -45.98
CA PRO A 801 22.72 26.64 -45.46
C PRO A 801 23.04 26.29 -44.00
N GLY A 802 22.17 25.56 -43.30
CA GLY A 802 22.48 25.00 -41.98
C GLY A 802 23.47 23.85 -42.09
N ASP A 803 24.02 23.40 -40.97
CA ASP A 803 24.90 22.25 -40.91
C ASP A 803 24.63 21.47 -39.63
N TYR A 804 24.09 20.26 -39.78
CA TYR A 804 23.79 19.32 -38.70
C TYR A 804 24.52 18.00 -38.95
N ASP A 805 25.70 18.08 -39.58
CA ASP A 805 26.58 16.94 -39.85
C ASP A 805 25.93 15.80 -40.67
N GLU A 806 24.91 16.15 -41.47
CA GLU A 806 24.16 15.25 -42.34
C GLU A 806 24.61 15.37 -43.81
N PHE A 807 24.83 14.22 -44.47
CA PHE A 807 25.13 14.12 -45.90
C PHE A 807 24.23 13.11 -46.61
N THR A 808 24.13 13.20 -47.94
CA THR A 808 23.34 12.27 -48.77
C THR A 808 24.25 11.36 -49.57
N VAL A 809 23.92 10.06 -49.64
CA VAL A 809 24.62 9.06 -50.45
C VAL A 809 23.79 8.62 -51.67
N THR A 810 24.29 7.61 -52.41
CA THR A 810 23.59 6.97 -53.52
C THR A 810 22.14 6.66 -53.16
N GLY A 811 21.21 6.90 -54.08
CA GLY A 811 19.78 6.66 -53.87
C GLY A 811 19.05 7.75 -53.08
N ASN A 812 19.67 8.92 -52.85
CA ASN A 812 19.12 10.01 -52.03
C ASN A 812 18.90 9.64 -50.55
N LEU A 813 19.54 8.58 -50.06
CA LEU A 813 19.51 8.21 -48.65
C LEU A 813 20.40 9.17 -47.86
N ARG A 814 19.85 9.78 -46.80
CA ARG A 814 20.64 10.62 -45.90
C ARG A 814 21.32 9.79 -44.82
N VAL A 815 22.47 10.25 -44.35
CA VAL A 815 23.26 9.65 -43.27
C VAL A 815 23.46 10.71 -42.20
N ASP A 816 23.10 10.40 -40.96
CA ASP A 816 22.98 11.33 -39.85
C ASP A 816 23.65 10.73 -38.60
N ASP A 817 24.19 11.57 -37.73
CA ASP A 817 24.90 11.20 -36.52
C ASP A 817 24.06 11.32 -35.24
N GLN A 818 22.74 11.47 -35.35
CA GLN A 818 21.77 11.67 -34.27
C GLN A 818 21.85 10.66 -33.11
N ILE A 819 22.29 9.42 -33.36
CA ILE A 819 22.53 8.43 -32.30
C ILE A 819 23.78 8.78 -31.45
N THR A 820 24.62 9.70 -31.89
CA THR A 820 26.03 9.77 -31.45
C THR A 820 26.55 11.18 -31.14
N ASP A 821 25.90 12.23 -31.64
CA ASP A 821 26.38 13.61 -31.65
C ASP A 821 26.66 14.19 -30.24
N ALA A 822 25.74 14.05 -29.29
CA ALA A 822 25.89 14.72 -27.98
C ALA A 822 26.75 13.96 -26.93
N ALA A 823 27.16 12.71 -27.17
CA ALA A 823 27.81 11.88 -26.12
C ALA A 823 29.06 11.08 -26.54
N LEU A 824 29.26 10.78 -27.83
CA LEU A 824 30.41 9.96 -28.28
C LEU A 824 31.45 10.75 -29.06
N ASN A 825 31.17 12.01 -29.39
CA ASN A 825 32.05 12.87 -30.20
C ASN A 825 32.60 12.08 -31.40
N MET A 826 31.69 11.37 -32.11
CA MET A 826 32.10 10.54 -33.25
C MET A 826 32.74 11.39 -34.33
N GLY A 827 32.32 12.66 -34.44
CA GLY A 827 32.85 13.63 -35.39
C GLY A 827 32.49 13.27 -36.82
N LEU A 828 31.36 12.55 -37.02
CA LEU A 828 30.80 12.40 -38.35
C LEU A 828 30.56 13.82 -38.85
N ASN A 829 31.04 14.11 -40.04
CA ASN A 829 30.99 15.44 -40.59
C ASN A 829 30.80 15.34 -42.09
N ASN A 830 30.53 16.50 -42.69
CA ASN A 830 30.34 16.63 -44.12
C ASN A 830 31.63 17.04 -44.87
N THR A 831 32.84 16.68 -44.41
CA THR A 831 34.07 17.14 -45.10
C THR A 831 34.41 16.35 -46.35
N CYS A 832 33.90 15.12 -46.46
CA CYS A 832 34.10 14.30 -47.65
C CYS A 832 33.36 14.85 -48.88
N ALA A 833 34.08 15.04 -49.97
CA ALA A 833 33.53 15.60 -51.20
C ALA A 833 32.55 14.63 -51.90
N VAL A 834 31.67 15.20 -52.75
CA VAL A 834 30.81 14.42 -53.66
C VAL A 834 31.64 13.38 -54.42
N GLY A 835 31.15 12.14 -54.45
CA GLY A 835 31.81 10.98 -55.06
C GLY A 835 32.68 10.16 -54.11
N SER A 836 32.93 10.63 -52.88
CA SER A 836 33.58 9.81 -51.84
C SER A 836 32.78 8.53 -51.60
N GLN A 837 33.45 7.39 -51.55
CA GLN A 837 32.81 6.06 -51.57
C GLN A 837 32.83 5.40 -50.19
N PHE A 838 31.81 4.57 -49.94
CA PHE A 838 31.71 3.70 -48.79
C PHE A 838 31.51 2.26 -49.25
N THR A 839 32.32 1.34 -48.73
CA THR A 839 32.10 -0.10 -48.89
C THR A 839 30.80 -0.51 -48.23
N SER A 840 30.52 -0.02 -47.02
CA SER A 840 29.23 -0.22 -46.36
C SER A 840 28.95 0.85 -45.32
N ILE A 841 27.68 1.17 -45.13
CA ILE A 841 27.18 1.95 -44.00
C ILE A 841 26.09 1.10 -43.32
N THR A 842 26.27 0.81 -42.05
CA THR A 842 25.30 0.13 -41.18
C THR A 842 24.73 1.13 -40.20
N GLY A 843 23.47 0.97 -39.81
CA GLY A 843 22.85 1.89 -38.86
C GLY A 843 21.40 1.56 -38.62
N VAL A 844 20.82 2.23 -37.63
CA VAL A 844 19.36 2.20 -37.47
C VAL A 844 18.76 3.20 -38.44
N HIS A 845 17.70 2.80 -39.12
CA HIS A 845 16.96 3.66 -40.02
C HIS A 845 15.97 4.52 -39.22
N GLY A 846 16.22 5.82 -39.13
CA GLY A 846 15.41 6.74 -38.31
C GLY A 846 14.59 7.71 -39.14
N TYR A 847 13.62 8.32 -38.47
CA TYR A 847 12.85 9.43 -39.02
C TYR A 847 13.00 10.67 -38.13
N SER A 848 13.39 11.79 -38.74
CA SER A 848 13.42 13.09 -38.08
C SER A 848 13.39 14.21 -39.10
N PHE A 849 12.80 15.35 -38.73
CA PHE A 849 12.70 16.54 -39.58
C PHE A 849 12.19 16.25 -41.00
N ASN A 850 11.15 15.43 -41.11
CA ASN A 850 10.53 14.97 -42.36
C ASN A 850 11.44 14.15 -43.30
N ASN A 851 12.51 13.55 -42.79
CA ASN A 851 13.44 12.75 -43.57
C ASN A 851 13.70 11.39 -42.93
N PHE A 852 13.80 10.38 -43.79
CA PHE A 852 14.33 9.07 -43.43
C PHE A 852 15.85 9.06 -43.60
N LYS A 853 16.54 8.59 -42.56
CA LYS A 853 17.97 8.73 -42.40
C LYS A 853 18.58 7.43 -41.90
N LEU A 854 19.77 7.10 -42.37
CA LEU A 854 20.55 6.01 -41.80
C LEU A 854 21.46 6.56 -40.71
N MET A 855 21.32 6.04 -39.48
CA MET A 855 22.05 6.51 -38.31
C MET A 855 23.06 5.44 -37.84
N PRO A 856 24.36 5.59 -38.16
CA PRO A 856 25.39 4.67 -37.68
C PRO A 856 25.48 4.69 -36.16
N ARG A 857 25.72 3.53 -35.54
CA ARG A 857 25.78 3.41 -34.06
C ARG A 857 27.19 3.64 -33.53
N SER A 858 28.19 3.44 -34.38
CA SER A 858 29.61 3.65 -34.07
C SER A 858 30.42 3.90 -35.35
N LYS A 859 31.69 4.32 -35.22
CA LYS A 859 32.61 4.43 -36.37
C LYS A 859 32.79 3.11 -37.13
N ALA A 860 32.67 1.98 -36.43
CA ALA A 860 32.82 0.66 -37.05
C ALA A 860 31.68 0.32 -38.02
N ASP A 861 30.54 1.02 -37.92
CA ASP A 861 29.42 0.82 -38.84
C ASP A 861 29.63 1.54 -40.20
N VAL A 862 30.64 2.42 -40.33
CA VAL A 862 30.94 3.16 -41.56
C VAL A 862 32.29 2.70 -42.12
N VAL A 863 32.26 1.96 -43.23
CA VAL A 863 33.46 1.47 -43.91
C VAL A 863 33.68 2.30 -45.18
N PHE A 864 34.61 3.24 -45.13
CA PHE A 864 34.86 4.20 -46.21
C PHE A 864 36.03 3.81 -47.13
N VAL A 865 36.07 4.43 -48.31
CA VAL A 865 37.14 4.30 -49.30
C VAL A 865 37.75 5.67 -49.57
N GLY A 866 38.95 5.90 -49.05
CA GLY A 866 39.78 7.06 -49.36
C GLY A 866 39.54 8.30 -48.50
N CYS A 867 38.28 8.66 -48.21
CA CYS A 867 37.93 9.80 -47.35
C CYS A 867 37.28 9.32 -46.05
N ASP A 868 37.84 9.73 -44.91
CA ASP A 868 37.31 9.40 -43.57
C ASP A 868 36.31 10.50 -43.15
N PRO A 869 35.00 10.20 -43.07
CA PRO A 869 33.98 11.20 -42.71
C PRO A 869 34.02 11.57 -41.22
N PHE A 870 34.93 10.97 -40.43
CA PHE A 870 35.09 11.28 -39.01
C PHE A 870 36.26 12.24 -38.72
N VAL A 871 36.92 12.73 -39.78
CA VAL A 871 38.09 13.62 -39.68
C VAL A 871 37.84 14.89 -40.49
N PRO A 872 37.90 16.08 -39.86
CA PRO A 872 37.68 17.36 -40.55
C PRO A 872 38.70 17.69 -41.65
#